data_AF-A0A4U2Y4G2-F1
#
_entry.id   AF-A0A4U2Y4G2-F1
#
_cell.length_a   1.000
_cell.length_b   1.000
_cell.length_c   1.000
_cell.angle_alpha   90.00
_cell.angle_beta   90.00
_cell.angle_gamma   90.00
#
_symmetry.space_group_name_H-M   'P 1'
#
loop_
_entity.id
_entity.type
_entity.pdbx_description
1 polymer ?
#
loop_
_entity_poly.entity_id
_entity_poly.type
_entity_poly.pdbx_seq_one_letter_code
_entity_poly.pdbx_strand_id
1 'polypeptide(L)'
;MYKNRQSTLSLPPLFRMVVIGLLLPMLFLSAPLTAGANGTADAGVDAVFVIDTSNSMNKTDPGKTAAEVMSMFIDMSEATRTRIGFVAYNDRIVQAQSLWNMAEARNREQLKRTIQGLRYSGYSDLGLGLRRGAEMIEKAKDPARKPFLILLSDGGTDLRQNAGGRSLAASNKDVETAISKAKAQGYPIYTIGLNSDGSVQKDQLKKIAEATDGTSFVTQSTDDLPEIFNQIFAKHIQSQLVSVAAMTATGGLQEVTVTIPNSSMQEANIILLSNNPLLESQVYYQSQNVHFMKSKKYSLMKIEKPKKGNYLVKFRGKPGDLVKINLLGNYSLTAGVEVKPEPVIKGNPATFTTYLHHLEGGKRLDDTDVYASMQAELIVSDLTGKKEEKIPMKNLGDSFTVDYVFPHTGKYEWKIFMNGPDFYRETASSVFDITNIAPVAASVNTLTIEKENGEQAIDLGSLYTDANNDKLTYTIVTADPDERFVATIQDAALKLSPEKSGTSEITITATDTEGASVTGPLVITVHSVWDRYITIGVIVLLVAAISYGVYLLTRPKPDFVGRLEGYFMHTASGNDIPVKFWPLASFGKKQRITLQELFTSLDVNEHLPEAQKIYFQPGKNQTLLLVNHSHCTVERGKETMPRHKKLVLQYNDKVYVTFEDRMTEIEIRFKKSSSEEAS
;
A
#
# COMPACT_ATOMS: atom_id res chain seq x y z
N MET A 1 2.43 -59.14 13.66
CA MET A 1 3.32 -59.70 12.63
C MET A 1 2.61 -59.57 11.28
N TYR A 2 2.76 -58.44 10.59
CA TYR A 2 2.57 -58.29 9.14
C TYR A 2 3.22 -56.96 8.75
N LYS A 3 4.28 -57.05 7.94
CA LYS A 3 5.05 -55.93 7.37
C LYS A 3 4.20 -55.21 6.33
N ASN A 4 4.16 -53.88 6.35
CA ASN A 4 3.80 -53.09 5.18
C ASN A 4 4.96 -52.15 4.82
N ARG A 5 5.55 -52.40 3.64
CA ARG A 5 6.61 -51.63 3.00
C ARG A 5 6.02 -50.33 2.45
N GLN A 6 6.56 -49.18 2.82
CA GLN A 6 6.46 -47.96 2.01
C GLN A 6 7.74 -47.82 1.19
N SER A 7 7.58 -47.76 -0.13
CA SER A 7 8.64 -47.50 -1.10
C SER A 7 8.82 -45.99 -1.27
N THR A 8 9.91 -45.45 -0.73
CA THR A 8 10.37 -44.09 -1.04
C THR A 8 11.27 -44.15 -2.28
N LEU A 9 10.85 -43.51 -3.38
CA LEU A 9 11.69 -43.28 -4.55
C LEU A 9 12.72 -42.19 -4.19
N SER A 10 13.98 -42.57 -4.03
CA SER A 10 15.10 -41.65 -3.82
C SER A 10 15.74 -41.29 -5.16
N LEU A 11 15.63 -40.03 -5.58
CA LEU A 11 16.46 -39.45 -6.65
C LEU A 11 17.85 -39.05 -6.11
N PRO A 12 18.92 -39.13 -6.92
CA PRO A 12 20.30 -38.97 -6.46
C PRO A 12 20.68 -37.51 -6.16
N PRO A 13 21.66 -37.28 -5.25
CA PRO A 13 21.93 -35.99 -4.61
C PRO A 13 22.85 -35.08 -5.44
N LEU A 14 22.68 -35.04 -6.77
CA LEU A 14 23.54 -34.24 -7.65
C LEU A 14 22.80 -33.16 -8.45
N PHE A 15 21.47 -33.06 -8.32
CA PHE A 15 20.67 -32.04 -9.03
C PHE A 15 20.19 -30.88 -8.13
N ARG A 16 20.44 -30.94 -6.82
CA ARG A 16 20.06 -29.87 -5.86
C ARG A 16 21.10 -28.74 -5.72
N MET A 17 22.30 -28.91 -6.26
CA MET A 17 23.39 -27.95 -6.06
C MET A 17 23.64 -27.01 -7.27
N VAL A 18 23.02 -27.26 -8.41
CA VAL A 18 23.20 -26.45 -9.64
C VAL A 18 22.07 -25.44 -9.85
N VAL A 19 20.87 -25.65 -9.28
CA VAL A 19 19.74 -24.70 -9.41
C VAL A 19 19.70 -23.65 -8.28
N ILE A 20 20.38 -23.90 -7.16
CA ILE A 20 20.47 -22.94 -6.03
C ILE A 20 21.72 -22.04 -6.14
N GLY A 21 22.74 -22.44 -6.93
CA GLY A 21 23.97 -21.67 -7.16
C GLY A 21 23.92 -20.67 -8.32
N LEU A 22 22.87 -20.69 -9.15
CA LEU A 22 22.73 -19.84 -10.35
C LEU A 22 21.64 -18.76 -10.22
N LEU A 23 20.92 -18.73 -9.09
CA LEU A 23 19.89 -17.72 -8.77
C LEU A 23 20.32 -16.74 -7.65
N LEU A 24 21.56 -16.84 -7.15
CA LEU A 24 22.04 -16.08 -5.99
C LEU A 24 23.08 -14.95 -6.24
N PRO A 25 23.38 -14.52 -7.49
CA PRO A 25 24.00 -13.21 -7.69
C PRO A 25 23.08 -12.17 -8.37
N MET A 26 21.80 -12.48 -8.60
CA MET A 26 20.85 -11.53 -9.24
C MET A 26 20.01 -10.72 -8.23
N LEU A 27 20.29 -10.84 -6.93
CA LEU A 27 19.54 -10.22 -5.84
C LEU A 27 20.31 -9.11 -5.09
N PHE A 28 21.45 -8.66 -5.63
CA PHE A 28 22.28 -7.61 -5.01
C PHE A 28 22.74 -6.52 -5.98
N LEU A 29 21.92 -6.14 -6.96
CA LEU A 29 22.20 -4.92 -7.76
C LEU A 29 20.92 -4.20 -8.21
N SER A 30 19.96 -4.04 -7.31
CA SER A 30 18.92 -3.02 -7.42
C SER A 30 18.87 -2.28 -6.09
N ALA A 31 19.82 -1.37 -5.91
CA ALA A 31 19.53 -0.24 -5.02
C ALA A 31 18.26 0.42 -5.58
N PRO A 32 17.20 0.62 -4.78
CA PRO A 32 16.12 1.47 -5.22
C PRO A 32 16.74 2.82 -5.55
N LEU A 33 16.63 3.23 -6.81
CA LEU A 33 16.76 4.64 -7.17
C LEU A 33 15.65 5.33 -6.38
N THR A 34 15.99 5.84 -5.19
CA THR A 34 15.10 6.73 -4.45
C THR A 34 14.66 7.81 -5.43
N ALA A 35 13.38 7.86 -5.80
CA ALA A 35 12.80 8.98 -6.51
C ALA A 35 12.71 10.19 -5.56
N GLY A 36 13.88 10.63 -5.06
CA GLY A 36 14.01 11.91 -4.41
C GLY A 36 14.02 12.97 -5.50
N ALA A 37 13.00 13.81 -5.52
CA ALA A 37 13.04 15.07 -6.26
C ALA A 37 14.02 16.00 -5.53
N ASN A 38 15.31 15.73 -5.64
CA ASN A 38 16.33 16.63 -5.11
C ASN A 38 16.09 18.01 -5.72
N GLY A 39 15.92 19.02 -4.87
CA GLY A 39 15.75 20.39 -5.31
C GLY A 39 16.85 20.75 -6.29
N THR A 40 16.54 21.66 -7.22
CA THR A 40 17.50 22.07 -8.23
C THR A 40 18.78 22.49 -7.52
N ALA A 41 19.86 21.71 -7.69
CA ALA A 41 21.20 22.14 -7.28
C ALA A 41 21.36 23.55 -7.82
N ASP A 42 21.51 24.53 -6.94
CA ASP A 42 21.37 25.91 -7.36
C ASP A 42 22.47 26.19 -8.40
N ALA A 43 22.02 26.44 -9.61
CA ALA A 43 22.82 26.56 -10.79
C ALA A 43 23.45 27.94 -10.76
N GLY A 44 24.76 28.04 -10.98
CA GLY A 44 25.46 29.32 -10.95
C GLY A 44 24.75 30.38 -11.81
N VAL A 45 24.81 31.64 -11.41
CA VAL A 45 23.98 32.68 -11.99
C VAL A 45 24.68 33.40 -13.14
N ASP A 46 24.00 33.56 -14.29
CA ASP A 46 24.50 34.40 -15.39
C ASP A 46 23.59 35.63 -15.58
N ALA A 47 24.10 36.81 -15.22
CA ALA A 47 23.36 38.05 -15.40
C ALA A 47 23.89 38.81 -16.64
N VAL A 48 22.99 39.15 -17.57
CA VAL A 48 23.31 40.03 -18.71
C VAL A 48 22.54 41.34 -18.61
N PHE A 49 23.26 42.45 -18.53
CA PHE A 49 22.68 43.79 -18.54
C PHE A 49 22.63 44.33 -19.96
N VAL A 50 21.45 44.72 -20.45
CA VAL A 50 21.27 45.42 -21.73
C VAL A 50 20.88 46.86 -21.41
N ILE A 51 21.76 47.79 -21.75
CA ILE A 51 21.74 49.18 -21.28
C ILE A 51 21.53 50.10 -22.46
N ASP A 52 20.44 50.84 -22.45
CA ASP A 52 20.22 51.93 -23.39
C ASP A 52 21.20 53.07 -23.10
N THR A 53 21.90 53.51 -24.14
CA THR A 53 22.84 54.63 -24.12
C THR A 53 22.50 55.66 -25.19
N SER A 54 21.25 55.69 -25.64
CA SER A 54 20.73 56.72 -26.54
C SER A 54 20.72 58.11 -25.91
N ASN A 55 20.50 59.14 -26.73
CA ASN A 55 20.56 60.52 -26.26
C ASN A 55 19.48 60.89 -25.23
N SER A 56 18.31 60.25 -25.26
CA SER A 56 17.20 60.49 -24.33
C SER A 56 17.55 60.09 -22.88
N MET A 57 18.46 59.13 -22.70
CA MET A 57 19.02 58.75 -21.41
C MET A 57 19.73 59.91 -20.68
N ASN A 58 20.19 60.95 -21.39
CA ASN A 58 20.71 62.16 -20.74
C ASN A 58 19.64 62.92 -19.94
N LYS A 59 18.36 62.74 -20.27
CA LYS A 59 17.22 63.35 -19.56
C LYS A 59 16.63 62.40 -18.53
N THR A 60 16.54 61.11 -18.85
CA THR A 60 15.88 60.11 -17.99
C THR A 60 16.79 59.52 -16.92
N ASP A 61 18.11 59.50 -17.13
CA ASP A 61 19.11 59.14 -16.13
C ASP A 61 20.30 60.13 -16.09
N PRO A 62 20.08 61.42 -15.76
CA PRO A 62 21.14 62.42 -15.78
C PRO A 62 22.26 62.12 -14.77
N GLY A 63 21.93 61.41 -13.69
CA GLY A 63 22.87 61.00 -12.64
C GLY A 63 23.65 59.73 -12.96
N LYS A 64 23.38 59.04 -14.08
CA LYS A 64 23.87 57.69 -14.38
C LYS A 64 23.61 56.69 -13.25
N THR A 65 22.46 56.83 -12.61
CA THR A 65 21.98 56.00 -11.51
C THR A 65 21.94 54.53 -11.91
N ALA A 66 21.61 54.23 -13.17
CA ALA A 66 21.65 52.88 -13.71
C ALA A 66 23.04 52.24 -13.57
N ALA A 67 24.11 52.99 -13.86
CA ALA A 67 25.49 52.50 -13.73
C ALA A 67 25.88 52.25 -12.27
N GLU A 68 25.41 53.10 -11.34
CA GLU A 68 25.62 52.91 -9.90
C GLU A 68 24.91 51.65 -9.39
N VAL A 69 23.67 51.41 -9.83
CA VAL A 69 22.89 50.23 -9.40
C VAL A 69 23.43 48.93 -10.00
N MET A 70 23.96 48.95 -11.23
CA MET A 70 24.70 47.79 -11.76
C MET A 70 25.97 47.51 -10.96
N SER A 71 26.66 48.56 -10.51
CA SER A 71 27.81 48.40 -9.61
C SER A 71 27.38 47.77 -8.28
N MET A 72 26.21 48.16 -7.74
CA MET A 72 25.61 47.54 -6.56
C MET A 72 25.34 46.04 -6.77
N PHE A 73 24.81 45.66 -7.93
CA PHE A 73 24.57 44.25 -8.26
C PHE A 73 25.89 43.45 -8.29
N ILE A 74 26.94 44.00 -8.91
CA ILE A 74 28.29 43.39 -8.92
C ILE A 74 28.79 43.18 -7.49
N ASP A 75 28.54 44.14 -6.62
CA ASP A 75 29.02 44.17 -5.23
C ASP A 75 28.27 43.22 -4.30
N MET A 76 26.98 43.05 -4.52
CA MET A 76 26.13 42.12 -3.77
C MET A 76 26.27 40.67 -4.23
N SER A 77 26.72 40.44 -5.47
CA SER A 77 26.80 39.10 -6.07
C SER A 77 27.67 38.13 -5.28
N GLU A 78 27.30 36.85 -5.30
CA GLU A 78 28.14 35.77 -4.78
C GLU A 78 29.27 35.51 -5.78
N ALA A 79 30.44 36.06 -5.47
CA ALA A 79 31.52 36.25 -6.43
C ALA A 79 31.91 34.94 -7.16
N THR A 80 31.97 33.82 -6.44
CA THR A 80 32.36 32.50 -6.97
C THR A 80 31.33 31.87 -7.91
N ARG A 81 30.05 32.23 -7.75
CA ARG A 81 28.93 31.59 -8.45
C ARG A 81 28.25 32.48 -9.46
N THR A 82 28.55 33.77 -9.51
CA THR A 82 27.95 34.72 -10.46
C THR A 82 28.90 35.07 -11.62
N ARG A 83 28.38 35.03 -12.85
CA ARG A 83 29.00 35.67 -14.02
C ARG A 83 28.15 36.84 -14.47
N ILE A 84 28.80 37.93 -14.86
CA ILE A 84 28.12 39.14 -15.31
C ILE A 84 28.69 39.57 -16.66
N GLY A 85 27.78 39.88 -17.58
CA GLY A 85 28.07 40.48 -18.88
C GLY A 85 27.18 41.72 -19.11
N PHE A 86 27.56 42.58 -20.05
CA PHE A 86 26.71 43.71 -20.42
C PHE A 86 26.79 44.05 -21.90
N VAL A 87 25.73 44.67 -22.40
CA VAL A 87 25.60 45.22 -23.75
C VAL A 87 25.10 46.66 -23.62
N ALA A 88 25.94 47.63 -23.93
CA ALA A 88 25.55 49.02 -24.11
C ALA A 88 25.18 49.25 -25.57
N TYR A 89 23.95 49.71 -25.82
CA TYR A 89 23.43 49.92 -27.16
C TYR A 89 22.85 51.33 -27.32
N ASN A 90 22.83 51.79 -28.56
CA ASN A 90 22.07 52.93 -29.05
C ASN A 90 21.49 52.49 -30.41
N ASP A 91 21.64 53.22 -31.51
CA ASP A 91 21.38 52.73 -32.87
C ASP A 91 22.41 51.71 -33.38
N ARG A 92 23.46 51.45 -32.59
CA ARG A 92 24.48 50.41 -32.78
C ARG A 92 24.85 49.78 -31.42
N ILE A 93 25.64 48.72 -31.45
CA ILE A 93 26.27 48.22 -30.22
C ILE A 93 27.46 49.12 -29.90
N VAL A 94 27.36 49.92 -28.83
CA VAL A 94 28.42 50.83 -28.38
C VAL A 94 29.54 50.04 -27.73
N GLN A 95 29.16 49.11 -26.85
CA GLN A 95 30.10 48.24 -26.18
C GLN A 95 29.41 46.94 -25.77
N ALA A 96 30.13 45.83 -25.80
CA ALA A 96 29.63 44.55 -25.29
C ALA A 96 30.77 43.83 -24.59
N GLN A 97 30.51 43.36 -23.36
CA GLN A 97 31.44 42.59 -22.56
C GLN A 97 30.84 41.21 -22.30
N SER A 98 31.57 40.16 -22.65
CA SER A 98 31.16 38.78 -22.37
C SER A 98 31.06 38.51 -20.87
N LEU A 99 30.31 37.46 -20.51
CA LEU A 99 30.17 36.98 -19.14
C LEU A 99 31.54 36.70 -18.49
N TRP A 100 31.86 37.45 -17.44
CA TRP A 100 33.06 37.25 -16.61
C TRP A 100 32.68 36.74 -15.23
N ASN A 101 33.50 35.86 -14.65
CA ASN A 101 33.33 35.39 -13.29
C ASN A 101 33.67 36.52 -12.29
N MET A 102 32.81 36.74 -11.31
CA MET A 102 32.92 37.81 -10.32
C MET A 102 33.88 37.49 -9.16
N ALA A 103 34.41 36.26 -9.07
CA ALA A 103 35.36 35.83 -8.04
C ALA A 103 36.62 36.72 -8.02
N GLU A 104 37.08 37.11 -9.21
CA GLU A 104 38.25 37.96 -9.35
C GLU A 104 37.89 39.43 -9.10
N ALA A 105 38.54 40.05 -8.10
CA ALA A 105 38.39 41.49 -7.82
C ALA A 105 38.70 42.35 -9.05
N ARG A 106 39.68 41.95 -9.88
CA ARG A 106 40.04 42.66 -11.12
C ARG A 106 38.87 42.73 -12.12
N ASN A 107 38.13 41.63 -12.29
CA ASN A 107 36.99 41.57 -13.21
C ASN A 107 35.88 42.50 -12.75
N ARG A 108 35.57 42.49 -11.44
CA ARG A 108 34.58 43.39 -10.82
C ARG A 108 34.94 44.86 -11.05
N GLU A 109 36.16 45.25 -10.71
CA GLU A 109 36.61 46.64 -10.87
C GLU A 109 36.73 47.08 -12.33
N GLN A 110 37.08 46.18 -13.25
CA GLN A 110 37.09 46.49 -14.68
C GLN A 110 35.67 46.71 -15.22
N LEU A 111 34.72 45.85 -14.82
CA LEU A 111 33.34 45.92 -15.26
C LEU A 111 32.66 47.22 -14.76
N LYS A 112 32.83 47.56 -13.48
CA LYS A 112 32.34 48.83 -12.90
C LYS A 112 32.87 50.05 -13.63
N ARG A 113 34.19 50.14 -13.81
CA ARG A 113 34.83 51.28 -14.52
C ARG A 113 34.29 51.42 -15.94
N THR A 114 34.07 50.30 -16.62
CA THR A 114 33.53 50.29 -17.98
C THR A 114 32.09 50.82 -18.01
N ILE A 115 31.22 50.31 -17.14
CA ILE A 115 29.81 50.71 -17.06
C ILE A 115 29.69 52.21 -16.68
N GLN A 116 30.47 52.67 -15.71
CA GLN A 116 30.49 54.08 -15.29
C GLN A 116 31.01 55.03 -16.38
N GLY A 117 31.88 54.53 -17.26
CA GLY A 117 32.48 55.27 -18.38
C GLY A 117 31.56 55.44 -19.60
N LEU A 118 30.41 54.74 -19.65
CA LEU A 118 29.48 54.81 -20.77
C LEU A 118 28.96 56.23 -21.00
N ARG A 119 28.85 56.63 -22.26
CA ARG A 119 28.35 57.95 -22.68
C ARG A 119 27.03 57.79 -23.41
N TYR A 120 26.07 58.64 -23.10
CA TYR A 120 24.75 58.64 -23.73
C TYR A 120 24.78 59.49 -25.00
N SER A 121 24.52 58.86 -26.15
CA SER A 121 24.57 59.50 -27.46
C SER A 121 23.85 58.68 -28.53
N GLY A 122 23.43 59.34 -29.61
CA GLY A 122 22.83 58.67 -30.76
C GLY A 122 21.36 58.34 -30.57
N TYR A 123 20.87 57.48 -31.47
CA TYR A 123 19.50 57.02 -31.59
C TYR A 123 19.30 55.73 -30.78
N SER A 124 18.11 55.12 -30.75
CA SER A 124 17.85 53.89 -29.96
C SER A 124 17.34 52.75 -30.83
N ASP A 125 18.02 51.61 -30.81
CA ASP A 125 17.56 50.36 -31.41
C ASP A 125 17.46 49.25 -30.37
N LEU A 126 16.29 49.20 -29.71
CA LEU A 126 15.99 48.23 -28.67
C LEU A 126 16.19 46.77 -29.14
N GLY A 127 15.70 46.44 -30.34
CA GLY A 127 15.83 45.10 -30.91
C GLY A 127 17.27 44.67 -31.10
N LEU A 128 18.14 45.57 -31.57
CA LEU A 128 19.57 45.31 -31.74
C LEU A 128 20.23 44.98 -30.39
N GLY A 129 19.97 45.78 -29.37
CA GLY A 129 20.50 45.59 -28.01
C GLY A 129 20.05 44.25 -27.41
N LEU A 130 18.75 43.98 -27.44
CA LEU A 130 18.17 42.74 -26.92
C LEU A 130 18.69 41.50 -27.64
N ARG A 131 18.73 41.51 -28.97
CA ARG A 131 19.28 40.39 -29.75
C ARG A 131 20.73 40.11 -29.37
N ARG A 132 21.55 41.16 -29.21
CA ARG A 132 22.95 41.00 -28.82
C ARG A 132 23.11 40.45 -27.39
N GLY A 133 22.24 40.85 -26.47
CA GLY A 133 22.16 40.28 -25.13
C GLY A 133 21.79 38.79 -25.15
N ALA A 134 20.75 38.43 -25.92
CA ALA A 134 20.34 37.04 -26.09
C ALA A 134 21.44 36.16 -26.72
N GLU A 135 22.16 36.67 -27.72
CA GLU A 135 23.33 36.00 -28.30
C GLU A 135 24.47 35.79 -27.30
N MET A 136 24.63 36.68 -26.32
CA MET A 136 25.66 36.55 -25.29
C MET A 136 25.37 35.36 -24.37
N ILE A 137 24.10 35.22 -23.95
CA ILE A 137 23.64 34.08 -23.16
C ILE A 137 23.79 32.78 -23.97
N GLU A 138 23.34 32.79 -25.23
CA GLU A 138 23.43 31.65 -26.13
C GLU A 138 24.88 31.18 -26.39
N LYS A 139 25.84 32.12 -26.48
CA LYS A 139 27.26 31.78 -26.65
C LYS A 139 27.88 31.18 -25.39
N ALA A 140 27.44 31.60 -24.21
CA ALA A 140 27.97 31.11 -22.95
C ALA A 140 27.39 29.75 -22.53
N LYS A 141 26.20 29.41 -23.07
CA LYS A 141 25.40 28.19 -22.86
C LYS A 141 26.05 27.17 -21.92
N ASP A 142 25.63 27.24 -20.66
CA ASP A 142 26.04 26.31 -19.61
C ASP A 142 24.76 25.75 -18.95
N PRO A 143 24.46 24.44 -19.11
CA PRO A 143 23.24 23.83 -18.56
C PRO A 143 23.24 23.80 -17.02
N ALA A 144 24.40 23.97 -16.37
CA ALA A 144 24.50 24.03 -14.91
C ALA A 144 24.30 25.45 -14.35
N ARG A 145 23.90 26.41 -15.19
CA ARG A 145 23.77 27.82 -14.83
C ARG A 145 22.42 28.38 -15.23
N LYS A 146 21.85 29.25 -14.39
CA LYS A 146 20.56 29.91 -14.63
C LYS A 146 20.82 31.34 -15.14
N PRO A 147 20.66 31.60 -16.44
CA PRO A 147 20.80 32.94 -16.96
C PRO A 147 19.55 33.79 -16.69
N PHE A 148 19.72 35.10 -16.73
CA PHE A 148 18.65 36.08 -16.88
C PHE A 148 19.18 37.36 -17.50
N LEU A 149 18.29 38.16 -18.06
CA LEU A 149 18.63 39.42 -18.72
C LEU A 149 17.88 40.57 -18.07
N ILE A 150 18.56 41.69 -17.81
CA ILE A 150 17.93 42.94 -17.36
C ILE A 150 18.10 43.96 -18.47
N LEU A 151 17.00 44.39 -19.07
CA LEU A 151 16.92 45.50 -20.00
C LEU A 151 16.62 46.78 -19.23
N LEU A 152 17.46 47.79 -19.39
CA LEU A 152 17.23 49.13 -18.89
C LEU A 152 17.14 50.10 -20.07
N SER A 153 15.98 50.72 -20.25
CA SER A 153 15.69 51.62 -21.37
C SER A 153 14.57 52.58 -20.97
N ASP A 154 14.55 53.77 -21.54
CA ASP A 154 13.37 54.63 -21.56
C ASP A 154 12.35 54.16 -22.62
N GLY A 155 12.60 53.05 -23.31
CA GLY A 155 11.66 52.35 -24.17
C GLY A 155 11.65 52.84 -25.62
N GLY A 156 11.29 51.92 -26.51
CA GLY A 156 11.11 52.24 -27.92
C GLY A 156 12.34 52.10 -28.80
N THR A 157 12.08 52.21 -30.10
CA THR A 157 13.10 52.24 -31.15
C THR A 157 12.92 53.55 -31.91
N ASP A 158 13.90 54.43 -31.79
CA ASP A 158 14.02 55.65 -32.59
C ASP A 158 15.26 55.50 -33.46
N LEU A 159 15.08 55.38 -34.77
CA LEU A 159 16.19 55.17 -35.72
C LEU A 159 16.43 56.44 -36.52
N ARG A 160 17.70 56.75 -36.76
CA ARG A 160 18.09 57.86 -37.63
C ARG A 160 17.45 57.68 -39.01
N GLN A 161 16.70 58.69 -39.46
CA GLN A 161 16.18 58.73 -40.82
C GLN A 161 17.34 58.61 -41.83
N ASN A 162 17.26 57.63 -42.73
CA ASN A 162 18.21 57.37 -43.81
C ASN A 162 19.62 56.87 -43.43
N ALA A 163 19.86 56.41 -42.19
CA ALA A 163 21.14 55.80 -41.82
C ALA A 163 21.09 54.27 -41.86
N GLY A 164 21.61 53.68 -42.94
CA GLY A 164 21.94 52.25 -42.98
C GLY A 164 20.78 51.29 -43.27
N GLY A 165 19.61 51.78 -43.69
CA GLY A 165 18.50 50.96 -44.18
C GLY A 165 17.80 50.09 -43.11
N ARG A 166 18.15 50.25 -41.83
CA ARG A 166 17.51 49.53 -40.73
C ARG A 166 16.14 50.14 -40.45
N SER A 167 15.11 49.30 -40.39
CA SER A 167 13.71 49.71 -40.19
C SER A 167 13.21 49.35 -38.80
N LEU A 168 12.16 50.03 -38.34
CA LEU A 168 11.46 49.69 -37.09
C LEU A 168 10.96 48.23 -37.11
N ALA A 169 10.49 47.75 -38.27
CA ALA A 169 10.08 46.35 -38.44
C ALA A 169 11.23 45.36 -38.24
N ALA A 170 12.44 45.69 -38.70
CA ALA A 170 13.63 44.86 -38.47
C ALA A 170 14.04 44.83 -36.99
N SER A 171 13.95 45.98 -36.30
CA SER A 171 14.19 46.04 -34.85
C SER A 171 13.16 45.21 -34.07
N ASN A 172 11.87 45.33 -34.40
CA ASN A 172 10.81 44.52 -33.78
C ASN A 172 10.99 43.02 -34.03
N LYS A 173 11.46 42.62 -35.22
CA LYS A 173 11.80 41.23 -35.51
C LYS A 173 12.94 40.71 -34.63
N ASP A 174 13.93 41.56 -34.33
CA ASP A 174 15.02 41.21 -33.42
C ASP A 174 14.53 41.07 -31.96
N VAL A 175 13.56 41.89 -31.52
CA VAL A 175 12.87 41.72 -30.23
C VAL A 175 12.18 40.37 -30.14
N GLU A 176 11.35 40.02 -31.13
CA GLU A 176 10.66 38.72 -31.16
C GLU A 176 11.64 37.54 -31.20
N THR A 177 12.78 37.71 -31.88
CA THR A 177 13.86 36.71 -31.91
C THR A 177 14.47 36.55 -30.51
N ALA A 178 14.72 37.64 -29.79
CA ALA A 178 15.25 37.60 -28.43
C ALA A 178 14.27 36.90 -27.47
N ILE A 179 12.96 37.23 -27.54
CA ILE A 179 11.90 36.58 -26.76
C ILE A 179 11.86 35.08 -27.07
N SER A 180 11.91 34.71 -28.35
CA SER A 180 11.88 33.30 -28.76
C SER A 180 13.09 32.51 -28.23
N LYS A 181 14.28 33.12 -28.27
CA LYS A 181 15.49 32.53 -27.68
C LYS A 181 15.40 32.39 -26.17
N ALA A 182 14.86 33.39 -25.48
CA ALA A 182 14.66 33.37 -24.03
C ALA A 182 13.69 32.26 -23.60
N LYS A 183 12.56 32.12 -24.28
CA LYS A 183 11.62 31.01 -24.08
C LYS A 183 12.26 29.65 -24.33
N ALA A 184 12.97 29.49 -25.44
CA ALA A 184 13.60 28.23 -25.81
C ALA A 184 14.70 27.79 -24.82
N GLN A 185 15.36 28.74 -24.17
CA GLN A 185 16.42 28.49 -23.19
C GLN A 185 15.93 28.59 -21.73
N GLY A 186 14.67 28.95 -21.50
CA GLY A 186 14.04 29.01 -20.17
C GLY A 186 14.62 30.09 -19.25
N TYR A 187 14.85 31.30 -19.75
CA TYR A 187 15.32 32.42 -18.90
C TYR A 187 14.46 33.68 -18.98
N PRO A 188 14.35 34.43 -17.86
CA PRO A 188 13.57 35.66 -17.82
C PRO A 188 14.32 36.88 -18.34
N ILE A 189 13.57 37.75 -19.03
CA ILE A 189 13.97 39.11 -19.37
C ILE A 189 13.22 40.07 -18.47
N TYR A 190 13.91 40.71 -17.54
CA TYR A 190 13.38 41.84 -16.76
C TYR A 190 13.52 43.12 -17.55
N THR A 191 12.51 43.98 -17.52
CA THR A 191 12.54 45.28 -18.19
C THR A 191 12.37 46.40 -17.17
N ILE A 192 13.18 47.44 -17.28
CA ILE A 192 13.16 48.60 -16.39
C ILE A 192 13.03 49.84 -17.25
N GLY A 193 11.82 50.41 -17.24
CA GLY A 193 11.42 51.62 -17.93
C GLY A 193 11.65 52.88 -17.08
N LEU A 194 12.53 53.77 -17.53
CA LEU A 194 12.70 55.09 -16.91
C LEU A 194 11.75 56.11 -17.54
N ASN A 195 10.74 56.53 -16.80
CA ASN A 195 9.63 57.34 -17.31
C ASN A 195 9.64 58.80 -16.84
N SER A 196 10.80 59.40 -16.57
CA SER A 196 10.85 60.74 -15.97
C SER A 196 10.22 61.85 -16.84
N ASP A 197 10.11 61.62 -18.16
CA ASP A 197 9.56 62.57 -19.13
C ASP A 197 8.25 62.09 -19.79
N GLY A 198 7.70 60.96 -19.35
CA GLY A 198 6.46 60.39 -19.89
C GLY A 198 6.59 59.66 -21.22
N SER A 199 7.80 59.55 -21.79
CA SER A 199 8.02 59.00 -23.14
C SER A 199 8.09 57.47 -23.20
N VAL A 200 7.99 56.77 -22.06
CA VAL A 200 8.29 55.35 -22.00
C VAL A 200 7.28 54.46 -22.72
N GLN A 201 7.76 53.54 -23.55
CA GLN A 201 6.92 52.55 -24.24
C GLN A 201 6.58 51.36 -23.31
N LYS A 202 5.70 51.62 -22.32
CA LYS A 202 5.32 50.65 -21.27
C LYS A 202 4.85 49.32 -21.82
N ASP A 203 3.99 49.34 -22.84
CA ASP A 203 3.37 48.13 -23.39
C ASP A 203 4.40 47.23 -24.08
N GLN A 204 5.38 47.80 -24.77
CA GLN A 204 6.45 47.03 -25.40
C GLN A 204 7.34 46.36 -24.36
N LEU A 205 7.76 47.10 -23.32
CA LEU A 205 8.59 46.56 -22.23
C LEU A 205 7.86 45.49 -21.42
N LYS A 206 6.56 45.70 -21.17
CA LYS A 206 5.69 44.72 -20.51
C LYS A 206 5.56 43.44 -21.32
N LYS A 207 5.31 43.54 -22.64
CA LYS A 207 5.22 42.39 -23.55
C LYS A 207 6.49 41.53 -23.52
N ILE A 208 7.68 42.15 -23.53
CA ILE A 208 8.96 41.42 -23.49
C ILE A 208 9.10 40.63 -22.18
N ALA A 209 8.82 41.29 -21.05
CA ALA A 209 8.97 40.67 -19.74
C ALA A 209 7.98 39.53 -19.52
N GLU A 210 6.69 39.76 -19.73
CA GLU A 210 5.63 38.76 -19.52
C GLU A 210 5.78 37.56 -20.47
N ALA A 211 6.28 37.78 -21.69
CA ALA A 211 6.54 36.68 -22.61
C ALA A 211 7.69 35.77 -22.15
N THR A 212 8.50 36.15 -21.17
CA THR A 212 9.69 35.37 -20.75
C THR A 212 9.68 35.02 -19.27
N ASP A 213 8.53 35.12 -18.58
CA ASP A 213 8.43 34.95 -17.11
C ASP A 213 9.24 35.99 -16.30
N GLY A 214 9.62 37.09 -16.95
CA GLY A 214 10.21 38.27 -16.32
C GLY A 214 9.17 39.24 -15.78
N THR A 215 9.63 40.30 -15.15
CA THR A 215 8.78 41.38 -14.62
C THR A 215 9.19 42.71 -15.24
N SER A 216 8.20 43.50 -15.64
CA SER A 216 8.39 44.86 -16.15
C SER A 216 8.18 45.85 -15.02
N PHE A 217 9.18 46.70 -14.81
CA PHE A 217 9.18 47.78 -13.83
C PHE A 217 9.17 49.11 -14.57
N VAL A 218 8.33 50.04 -14.14
CA VAL A 218 8.32 51.40 -14.67
C VAL A 218 8.36 52.36 -13.50
N THR A 219 9.39 53.21 -13.47
CA THR A 219 9.55 54.23 -12.42
C THR A 219 9.61 55.64 -13.02
N GLN A 220 9.11 56.60 -12.25
CA GLN A 220 9.19 58.03 -12.54
C GLN A 220 10.51 58.64 -12.04
N SER A 221 11.22 57.98 -11.12
CA SER A 221 12.45 58.47 -10.50
C SER A 221 13.54 57.41 -10.56
N THR A 222 14.75 57.83 -10.92
CA THR A 222 15.91 56.92 -10.86
C THR A 222 16.27 56.50 -9.45
N ASP A 223 15.76 57.21 -8.42
CA ASP A 223 15.98 56.86 -7.02
C ASP A 223 15.29 55.54 -6.60
N ASP A 224 14.33 55.04 -7.39
CA ASP A 224 13.68 53.74 -7.15
C ASP A 224 14.48 52.55 -7.73
N LEU A 225 15.43 52.82 -8.64
CA LEU A 225 16.22 51.77 -9.30
C LEU A 225 16.93 50.81 -8.34
N PRO A 226 17.56 51.28 -7.24
CA PRO A 226 18.22 50.37 -6.31
C PRO A 226 17.25 49.33 -5.72
N GLU A 227 16.02 49.74 -5.41
CA GLU A 227 15.01 48.84 -4.84
C GLU A 227 14.52 47.82 -5.87
N ILE A 228 14.27 48.25 -7.11
CA ILE A 228 13.90 47.36 -8.23
C ILE A 228 14.98 46.29 -8.46
N PHE A 229 16.25 46.69 -8.53
CA PHE A 229 17.34 45.73 -8.75
C PHE A 229 17.51 44.77 -7.57
N ASN A 230 17.32 45.24 -6.34
CA ASN A 230 17.34 44.37 -5.16
C ASN A 230 16.24 43.30 -5.24
N GLN A 231 15.03 43.65 -5.69
CA GLN A 231 13.95 42.69 -5.89
C GLN A 231 14.29 41.65 -6.96
N ILE A 232 14.86 42.08 -8.10
CA ILE A 232 15.28 41.16 -9.17
C ILE A 232 16.38 40.22 -8.67
N PHE A 233 17.38 40.76 -7.97
CA PHE A 233 18.49 39.98 -7.44
C PHE A 233 18.01 38.99 -6.37
N ALA A 234 17.18 39.43 -5.42
CA ALA A 234 16.59 38.59 -4.39
C ALA A 234 15.85 37.39 -4.99
N LYS A 235 15.01 37.61 -6.01
CA LYS A 235 14.30 36.53 -6.71
C LYS A 235 15.25 35.49 -7.31
N HIS A 236 16.37 35.91 -7.89
CA HIS A 236 17.29 35.00 -8.58
C HIS A 236 18.22 34.22 -7.65
N ILE A 237 18.49 34.74 -6.45
CA ILE A 237 19.18 33.99 -5.38
C ILE A 237 18.20 33.29 -4.41
N GLN A 238 16.90 33.26 -4.77
CA GLN A 238 15.80 32.72 -3.96
C GLN A 238 15.79 33.27 -2.52
N SER A 239 16.07 34.56 -2.37
CA SER A 239 16.10 35.31 -1.11
C SER A 239 14.95 36.32 -1.05
N GLN A 240 14.74 36.92 0.12
CA GLN A 240 13.77 37.99 0.32
C GLN A 240 14.47 39.24 0.87
N LEU A 241 14.10 40.39 0.32
CA LEU A 241 14.61 41.67 0.79
C LEU A 241 13.89 42.05 2.09
N VAL A 242 14.62 42.00 3.22
CA VAL A 242 14.08 42.36 4.53
C VAL A 242 14.27 43.86 4.74
N SER A 243 13.17 44.61 4.82
CA SER A 243 13.22 46.03 5.17
C SER A 243 13.41 46.19 6.68
N VAL A 244 14.56 46.73 7.10
CA VAL A 244 14.93 46.88 8.51
C VAL A 244 14.41 48.21 9.06
N ALA A 245 14.67 49.31 8.35
CA ALA A 245 14.25 50.65 8.76
C ALA A 245 14.23 51.63 7.57
N ALA A 246 13.43 52.69 7.70
CA ALA A 246 13.51 53.88 6.86
C ALA A 246 13.55 55.11 7.77
N MET A 247 14.63 55.88 7.70
CA MET A 247 14.89 56.99 8.64
C MET A 247 15.33 58.24 7.89
N THR A 248 14.80 59.40 8.27
CA THR A 248 15.32 60.68 7.80
C THR A 248 16.62 61.01 8.54
N ALA A 249 17.66 61.33 7.78
CA ALA A 249 18.96 61.67 8.31
C ALA A 249 18.92 63.03 9.04
N THR A 250 19.49 63.10 10.24
CA THR A 250 19.53 64.33 11.05
C THR A 250 20.81 65.14 10.87
N GLY A 251 21.82 64.56 10.21
CA GLY A 251 23.20 65.08 10.18
C GLY A 251 24.07 64.60 11.35
N GLY A 252 23.45 64.10 12.43
CA GLY A 252 24.13 63.42 13.52
C GLY A 252 24.37 61.93 13.23
N LEU A 253 25.08 61.27 14.14
CA LEU A 253 25.21 59.81 14.11
C LEU A 253 23.88 59.18 14.52
N GLN A 254 23.35 58.29 13.68
CA GLN A 254 22.12 57.52 13.92
C GLN A 254 22.44 56.04 13.98
N GLU A 255 21.63 55.32 14.75
CA GLU A 255 21.83 53.92 15.09
C GLU A 255 20.59 53.11 14.70
N VAL A 256 20.81 51.96 14.07
CA VAL A 256 19.77 50.97 13.78
C VAL A 256 20.27 49.59 14.17
N THR A 257 19.37 48.76 14.68
CA THR A 257 19.67 47.35 14.96
C THR A 257 19.19 46.49 13.80
N VAL A 258 20.09 45.74 13.18
CA VAL A 258 19.80 44.73 12.15
C VAL A 258 19.86 43.35 12.81
N THR A 259 18.79 42.59 12.74
CA THR A 259 18.73 41.24 13.32
C THR A 259 19.09 40.20 12.26
N ILE A 260 20.11 39.38 12.52
CA ILE A 260 20.43 38.19 11.73
C ILE A 260 19.71 36.98 12.37
N PRO A 261 18.75 36.35 11.69
CA PRO A 261 17.82 35.40 12.31
C PRO A 261 18.42 34.04 12.67
N ASN A 262 19.43 33.58 11.92
CA ASN A 262 20.05 32.26 12.07
C ASN A 262 21.54 32.31 11.65
N SER A 263 22.29 31.23 11.87
CA SER A 263 23.74 31.18 11.53
C SER A 263 24.01 30.44 10.21
N SER A 264 22.96 30.08 9.47
CA SER A 264 23.04 29.36 8.19
C SER A 264 23.23 30.28 6.98
N MET A 265 23.05 31.58 7.18
CA MET A 265 23.30 32.60 6.18
C MET A 265 24.80 32.61 5.81
N GLN A 266 25.10 32.49 4.52
CA GLN A 266 26.49 32.52 4.02
C GLN A 266 26.99 33.95 3.89
N GLU A 267 26.14 34.87 3.47
CA GLU A 267 26.49 36.28 3.33
C GLU A 267 25.29 37.15 3.75
N ALA A 268 25.52 38.12 4.64
CA ALA A 268 24.55 39.18 4.92
C ALA A 268 24.96 40.46 4.17
N ASN A 269 24.11 40.92 3.26
CA ASN A 269 24.26 42.22 2.60
C ASN A 269 23.36 43.24 3.30
N ILE A 270 23.94 44.10 4.13
CA ILE A 270 23.24 45.23 4.74
C ILE A 270 23.38 46.43 3.81
N ILE A 271 22.27 46.85 3.23
CA ILE A 271 22.20 47.84 2.16
C ILE A 271 21.58 49.11 2.73
N LEU A 272 22.31 50.22 2.69
CA LEU A 272 21.82 51.54 3.04
C LEU A 272 21.66 52.34 1.75
N LEU A 273 20.42 52.60 1.37
CA LEU A 273 20.06 53.40 0.20
C LEU A 273 19.78 54.84 0.63
N SER A 274 20.39 55.79 -0.06
CA SER A 274 20.19 57.23 0.19
C SER A 274 20.38 58.03 -1.09
N ASN A 275 19.73 59.18 -1.21
CA ASN A 275 19.82 59.99 -2.42
C ASN A 275 21.19 60.68 -2.55
N ASN A 276 21.86 60.92 -1.42
CA ASN A 276 23.22 61.44 -1.33
C ASN A 276 24.16 60.42 -0.67
N PRO A 277 25.47 60.47 -0.94
CA PRO A 277 26.43 59.62 -0.25
C PRO A 277 26.39 59.85 1.27
N LEU A 278 26.42 58.75 2.04
CA LEU A 278 26.54 58.81 3.49
C LEU A 278 27.91 59.37 3.89
N LEU A 279 27.93 60.23 4.91
CA LEU A 279 29.14 60.83 5.47
C LEU A 279 29.96 59.81 6.26
N GLU A 280 29.27 58.95 7.01
CA GLU A 280 29.86 57.88 7.79
C GLU A 280 28.93 56.66 7.81
N SER A 281 29.51 55.46 7.76
CA SER A 281 28.80 54.19 7.90
C SER A 281 29.74 53.15 8.50
N GLN A 282 29.32 52.51 9.58
CA GLN A 282 30.08 51.47 10.30
C GLN A 282 29.12 50.42 10.88
N VAL A 283 29.55 49.16 10.96
CA VAL A 283 28.87 48.11 11.72
C VAL A 283 29.70 47.78 12.96
N TYR A 284 29.07 47.80 14.13
CA TYR A 284 29.71 47.36 15.38
C TYR A 284 29.28 45.94 15.67
N TYR A 285 30.11 44.97 15.29
CA TYR A 285 30.04 43.58 15.71
C TYR A 285 31.38 42.87 15.43
N GLN A 286 31.73 41.86 16.23
CA GLN A 286 32.99 41.09 16.12
C GLN A 286 33.03 40.13 14.91
N SER A 287 32.51 40.52 13.75
CA SER A 287 32.64 39.73 12.52
C SER A 287 34.02 39.97 11.93
N GLN A 288 34.82 38.91 11.79
CA GLN A 288 36.19 39.01 11.28
C GLN A 288 36.25 39.32 9.76
N ASN A 289 35.14 39.22 9.03
CA ASN A 289 35.07 39.34 7.56
C ASN A 289 33.94 40.29 7.12
N VAL A 290 34.11 41.60 7.37
CA VAL A 290 33.17 42.63 6.88
C VAL A 290 33.82 43.44 5.76
N HIS A 291 33.19 43.46 4.60
CA HIS A 291 33.59 44.27 3.46
C HIS A 291 32.64 45.47 3.30
N PHE A 292 33.22 46.67 3.27
CA PHE A 292 32.50 47.93 3.10
C PHE A 292 32.66 48.42 1.67
N MET A 293 31.53 48.72 1.02
CA MET A 293 31.49 49.20 -0.35
C MET A 293 30.64 50.47 -0.37
N LYS A 294 31.17 51.53 -0.96
CA LYS A 294 30.54 52.86 -0.96
C LYS A 294 30.36 53.35 -2.38
N SER A 295 29.18 53.89 -2.65
CA SER A 295 28.79 54.54 -3.90
C SER A 295 28.13 55.88 -3.58
N LYS A 296 27.76 56.62 -4.62
CA LYS A 296 26.97 57.85 -4.51
C LYS A 296 25.54 57.62 -4.02
N LYS A 297 24.98 56.43 -4.26
CA LYS A 297 23.56 56.12 -4.02
C LYS A 297 23.32 55.03 -2.97
N TYR A 298 24.39 54.31 -2.58
CA TYR A 298 24.27 53.29 -1.55
C TYR A 298 25.58 53.12 -0.75
N SER A 299 25.44 52.59 0.45
CA SER A 299 26.52 51.94 1.19
C SER A 299 26.13 50.49 1.44
N LEU A 300 27.02 49.56 1.08
CA LEU A 300 26.83 48.13 1.27
C LEU A 300 27.85 47.62 2.29
N MET A 301 27.35 46.84 3.24
CA MET A 301 28.16 46.15 4.23
C MET A 301 27.91 44.66 4.04
N LYS A 302 28.91 43.98 3.50
CA LYS A 302 28.86 42.55 3.21
C LYS A 302 29.58 41.80 4.31
N ILE A 303 28.84 40.98 5.06
CA ILE A 303 29.35 40.19 6.18
C ILE A 303 29.37 38.74 5.74
N GLU A 304 30.54 38.12 5.67
CA GLU A 304 30.68 36.70 5.36
C GLU A 304 30.42 35.87 6.62
N LYS A 305 29.61 34.80 6.49
CA LYS A 305 29.21 33.86 7.54
C LYS A 305 28.83 34.58 8.84
N PRO A 306 27.81 35.48 8.80
CA PRO A 306 27.35 36.18 9.98
C PRO A 306 26.86 35.20 11.04
N LYS A 307 27.06 35.56 12.32
CA LYS A 307 26.50 34.80 13.44
C LYS A 307 25.09 35.31 13.69
N LYS A 308 24.19 34.43 14.14
CA LYS A 308 22.88 34.87 14.66
C LYS A 308 23.06 35.93 15.74
N GLY A 309 22.28 37.01 15.68
CA GLY A 309 22.30 38.07 16.68
C GLY A 309 21.92 39.44 16.14
N ASN A 310 22.05 40.43 17.01
CA ASN A 310 21.72 41.82 16.71
C ASN A 310 22.98 42.61 16.37
N TYR A 311 22.99 43.23 15.19
CA TYR A 311 24.08 44.01 14.65
C TYR A 311 23.73 45.48 14.72
N LEU A 312 24.55 46.26 15.43
CA LEU A 312 24.35 47.70 15.52
C LEU A 312 25.03 48.38 14.33
N VAL A 313 24.21 48.96 13.46
CA VAL A 313 24.67 49.73 12.31
C VAL A 313 24.58 51.21 12.67
N LYS A 314 25.70 51.91 12.55
CA LYS A 314 25.76 53.36 12.73
C LYS A 314 25.97 54.04 11.39
N PHE A 315 25.22 55.09 11.13
CA PHE A 315 25.35 55.87 9.91
C PHE A 315 25.17 57.36 10.18
N ARG A 316 25.72 58.18 9.29
CA ARG A 316 25.54 59.63 9.26
C ARG A 316 25.20 60.05 7.84
N GLY A 317 23.96 60.46 7.62
CA GLY A 317 23.51 61.00 6.34
C GLY A 317 23.49 62.53 6.32
N LYS A 318 23.23 63.10 5.15
CA LYS A 318 22.97 64.54 5.01
C LYS A 318 21.60 64.88 5.61
N PRO A 319 21.46 65.98 6.40
CA PRO A 319 20.18 66.36 6.99
C PRO A 319 19.04 66.39 5.96
N GLY A 320 17.92 65.75 6.27
CA GLY A 320 16.74 65.66 5.42
C GLY A 320 16.75 64.54 4.38
N ASP A 321 17.86 63.80 4.22
CA ASP A 321 17.93 62.67 3.30
C ASP A 321 17.21 61.44 3.87
N LEU A 322 16.49 60.69 3.04
CA LEU A 322 15.84 59.45 3.47
C LEU A 322 16.82 58.28 3.32
N VAL A 323 17.15 57.62 4.42
CA VAL A 323 18.01 56.43 4.42
C VAL A 323 17.14 55.19 4.62
N LYS A 324 17.02 54.36 3.58
CA LYS A 324 16.38 53.03 3.65
C LYS A 324 17.44 51.98 3.95
N ILE A 325 17.18 51.13 4.93
CA ILE A 325 18.12 50.13 5.42
C ILE A 325 17.48 48.76 5.22
N ASN A 326 18.09 47.94 4.38
CA ASN A 326 17.60 46.62 4.03
C ASN A 326 18.66 45.56 4.32
N LEU A 327 18.21 44.35 4.64
CA LEU A 327 19.04 43.17 4.75
C LEU A 327 18.67 42.22 3.61
N LEU A 328 19.68 41.74 2.89
CA LEU A 328 19.53 40.67 1.93
C LEU A 328 20.52 39.55 2.26
N GLY A 329 19.97 38.41 2.69
CA GLY A 329 20.74 37.22 3.02
C GLY A 329 20.96 36.31 1.82
N ASN A 330 22.17 35.78 1.65
CA ASN A 330 22.43 34.68 0.72
C ASN A 330 22.58 33.36 1.49
N TYR A 331 21.91 32.32 1.01
CA TYR A 331 21.86 30.99 1.62
C TYR A 331 22.32 29.92 0.63
N SER A 332 23.34 29.15 1.00
CA SER A 332 23.81 28.01 0.19
C SER A 332 23.09 26.73 0.61
N LEU A 333 21.77 26.72 0.41
CA LEU A 333 20.86 25.64 0.83
C LEU A 333 20.01 25.17 -0.36
N THR A 334 19.65 23.89 -0.38
CA THR A 334 18.71 23.28 -1.33
C THR A 334 17.61 22.52 -0.58
N ALA A 335 16.40 22.47 -1.14
CA ALA A 335 15.32 21.66 -0.59
C ALA A 335 15.43 20.21 -1.10
N GLY A 336 15.40 19.22 -0.22
CA GLY A 336 15.25 17.82 -0.56
C GLY A 336 13.87 17.31 -0.15
N VAL A 337 13.41 16.25 -0.79
CA VAL A 337 12.13 15.60 -0.44
C VAL A 337 12.27 14.08 -0.52
N GLU A 338 11.63 13.42 0.43
CA GLU A 338 11.40 11.99 0.50
C GLU A 338 9.89 11.73 0.46
N VAL A 339 9.46 10.81 -0.39
CA VAL A 339 8.04 10.43 -0.53
C VAL A 339 7.88 8.95 -0.21
N LYS A 340 6.93 8.60 0.66
CA LYS A 340 6.63 7.21 1.05
C LYS A 340 5.13 6.95 1.10
N PRO A 341 4.63 5.78 0.68
CA PRO A 341 5.37 4.67 0.08
C PRO A 341 5.77 4.96 -1.38
N GLU A 342 6.74 4.20 -1.90
CA GLU A 342 7.15 4.20 -3.31
C GLU A 342 6.95 2.78 -3.86
N PRO A 343 6.09 2.55 -4.87
CA PRO A 343 5.33 3.53 -5.64
C PRO A 343 4.14 4.13 -4.86
N VAL A 344 3.76 5.36 -5.22
CA VAL A 344 2.53 5.99 -4.73
C VAL A 344 1.35 5.44 -5.50
N ILE A 345 0.29 5.05 -4.79
CA ILE A 345 -0.92 4.47 -5.36
C ILE A 345 -2.15 5.29 -4.94
N LYS A 346 -3.19 5.28 -5.77
CA LYS A 346 -4.44 6.00 -5.51
C LYS A 346 -5.05 5.57 -4.17
N GLY A 347 -5.73 6.50 -3.49
CA GLY A 347 -6.55 6.21 -2.31
C GLY A 347 -5.77 5.92 -1.01
N ASN A 348 -4.47 5.64 -1.12
CA ASN A 348 -3.58 5.53 0.04
C ASN A 348 -2.82 6.84 0.30
N PRO A 349 -2.58 7.19 1.57
CA PRO A 349 -1.81 8.38 1.90
C PRO A 349 -0.35 8.20 1.49
N ALA A 350 0.16 9.17 0.74
CA ALA A 350 1.58 9.36 0.50
C ALA A 350 2.10 10.46 1.42
N THR A 351 3.07 10.11 2.25
CA THR A 351 3.77 11.03 3.15
C THR A 351 4.91 11.69 2.40
N PHE A 352 4.83 13.01 2.24
CA PHE A 352 5.90 13.86 1.74
C PHE A 352 6.66 14.44 2.93
N THR A 353 7.96 14.21 2.99
CA THR A 353 8.84 14.80 4.00
C THR A 353 9.92 15.62 3.33
N THR A 354 10.00 16.92 3.65
CA THR A 354 11.03 17.82 3.11
C THR A 354 11.99 18.30 4.18
N TYR A 355 13.22 18.55 3.76
CA TYR A 355 14.33 19.01 4.58
C TYR A 355 15.25 19.92 3.74
N LEU A 356 16.07 20.73 4.41
CA LEU A 356 17.09 21.54 3.77
C LEU A 356 18.45 20.85 3.84
N HIS A 357 19.21 20.93 2.75
CA HIS A 357 20.58 20.46 2.63
C HIS A 357 21.53 21.61 2.35
N HIS A 358 22.74 21.54 2.88
CA HIS A 358 23.83 22.38 2.41
C HIS A 358 24.15 22.02 0.96
N LEU A 359 24.27 23.04 0.11
CA LEU A 359 24.64 22.85 -1.30
C LEU A 359 26.01 22.18 -1.41
N GLU A 360 26.96 22.60 -0.57
CA GLU A 360 28.28 21.99 -0.47
C GLU A 360 28.23 20.75 0.42
N GLY A 361 28.58 19.59 -0.14
CA GLY A 361 28.66 18.32 0.58
C GLY A 361 27.32 17.62 0.85
N GLY A 362 26.18 18.24 0.53
CA GLY A 362 24.85 17.60 0.60
C GLY A 362 24.41 17.22 2.01
N LYS A 363 25.09 17.71 3.05
CA LYS A 363 24.77 17.41 4.45
C LYS A 363 23.43 18.07 4.80
N ARG A 364 22.57 17.34 5.52
CA ARG A 364 21.33 17.90 6.08
C ARG A 364 21.63 19.06 7.03
N LEU A 365 20.84 20.12 6.88
CA LEU A 365 20.91 21.29 7.73
C LEU A 365 20.47 20.94 9.16
N ASP A 366 21.29 21.30 10.14
CA ASP A 366 21.06 21.09 11.58
C ASP A 366 20.59 22.36 12.32
N ASP A 367 20.52 23.50 11.64
CA ASP A 367 20.08 24.78 12.21
C ASP A 367 18.55 24.84 12.36
N THR A 368 18.06 24.59 13.58
CA THR A 368 16.62 24.63 13.90
C THR A 368 16.01 26.02 13.83
N ASP A 369 16.81 27.10 13.94
CA ASP A 369 16.27 28.47 13.84
C ASP A 369 15.73 28.77 12.45
N VAL A 370 16.37 28.19 11.42
CA VAL A 370 15.88 28.26 10.03
C VAL A 370 14.50 27.64 9.96
N TYR A 371 14.36 26.37 10.35
CA TYR A 371 13.09 25.64 10.29
C TYR A 371 12.00 26.28 11.15
N ALA A 372 12.33 26.83 12.32
CA ALA A 372 11.36 27.47 13.21
C ALA A 372 10.69 28.71 12.61
N SER A 373 11.40 29.42 11.72
CA SER A 373 10.90 30.62 11.05
C SER A 373 10.19 30.34 9.72
N MET A 374 10.31 29.12 9.19
CA MET A 374 9.79 28.74 7.88
C MET A 374 8.44 28.01 7.95
N GLN A 375 7.72 28.11 6.85
CA GLN A 375 6.53 27.34 6.54
C GLN A 375 6.78 26.57 5.24
N ALA A 376 6.10 25.45 5.03
CA ALA A 376 6.21 24.69 3.80
C ALA A 376 4.82 24.28 3.30
N GLU A 377 4.67 24.24 1.98
CA GLU A 377 3.43 23.84 1.30
C GLU A 377 3.77 22.82 0.21
N LEU A 378 3.00 21.74 0.13
CA LEU A 378 2.97 20.84 -1.01
C LEU A 378 2.02 21.42 -2.05
N ILE A 379 2.50 21.59 -3.28
CA ILE A 379 1.71 22.06 -4.42
C ILE A 379 1.50 20.87 -5.34
N VAL A 380 0.26 20.47 -5.58
CA VAL A 380 -0.12 19.35 -6.46
C VAL A 380 -1.06 19.87 -7.55
N SER A 381 -0.72 19.60 -8.80
CA SER A 381 -1.47 19.99 -9.99
C SER A 381 -1.91 18.76 -10.77
N ASP A 382 -3.21 18.52 -10.83
CA ASP A 382 -3.77 17.48 -11.71
C ASP A 382 -3.71 17.95 -13.17
N LEU A 383 -2.93 17.25 -13.99
CA LEU A 383 -2.73 17.58 -15.40
C LEU A 383 -3.97 17.25 -16.26
N THR A 384 -4.89 16.45 -15.74
CA THR A 384 -6.11 16.02 -16.43
C THR A 384 -7.24 17.02 -16.21
N GLY A 385 -7.48 17.39 -14.95
CA GLY A 385 -8.49 18.36 -14.54
C GLY A 385 -8.04 19.82 -14.53
N LYS A 386 -6.73 20.10 -14.68
CA LYS A 386 -6.10 21.44 -14.56
C LYS A 386 -6.45 22.15 -13.26
N LYS A 387 -6.43 21.42 -12.14
CA LYS A 387 -6.67 21.95 -10.80
C LYS A 387 -5.37 21.89 -9.99
N GLU A 388 -4.98 23.03 -9.41
CA GLU A 388 -3.85 23.14 -8.49
C GLU A 388 -4.36 23.21 -7.05
N GLU A 389 -3.76 22.43 -6.16
CA GLU A 389 -4.02 22.40 -4.73
C GLU A 389 -2.73 22.73 -3.95
N LYS A 390 -2.86 23.53 -2.90
CA LYS A 390 -1.77 23.90 -2.00
C LYS A 390 -2.09 23.40 -0.60
N ILE A 391 -1.26 22.50 -0.09
CA ILE A 391 -1.48 21.81 1.17
C ILE A 391 -0.38 22.23 2.15
N PRO A 392 -0.71 22.89 3.27
CA PRO A 392 0.29 23.27 4.27
C PRO A 392 0.90 22.03 4.94
N MET A 393 2.22 22.03 5.09
CA MET A 393 2.97 20.96 5.74
C MET A 393 3.16 21.25 7.23
N LYS A 394 3.18 20.19 8.03
CA LYS A 394 3.45 20.24 9.48
C LYS A 394 4.96 20.36 9.74
N ASN A 395 5.37 21.35 10.50
CA ASN A 395 6.74 21.51 10.97
C ASN A 395 7.06 20.53 12.12
N LEU A 396 8.11 19.72 11.96
CA LEU A 396 8.61 18.77 12.96
C LEU A 396 9.83 19.30 13.74
N GLY A 397 10.29 20.52 13.44
CA GLY A 397 11.44 21.19 14.05
C GLY A 397 12.71 21.13 13.19
N ASP A 398 12.93 20.04 12.47
CA ASP A 398 14.09 19.81 11.60
C ASP A 398 13.71 19.43 10.15
N SER A 399 12.40 19.37 9.88
CA SER A 399 11.77 18.90 8.64
C SER A 399 10.31 19.32 8.60
N PHE A 400 9.69 19.23 7.42
CA PHE A 400 8.25 19.41 7.25
C PHE A 400 7.64 18.16 6.64
N THR A 401 6.43 17.79 7.10
CA THR A 401 5.74 16.58 6.64
C THR A 401 4.27 16.84 6.30
N VAL A 402 3.73 16.14 5.30
CA VAL A 402 2.31 16.14 4.97
C VAL A 402 1.92 14.80 4.35
N ASP A 403 0.74 14.30 4.71
CA ASP A 403 0.11 13.16 4.03
C ASP A 403 -0.86 13.68 2.97
N TYR A 404 -0.76 13.13 1.76
CA TYR A 404 -1.66 13.47 0.65
C TYR A 404 -2.21 12.21 0.00
N VAL A 405 -3.52 12.18 -0.21
CA VAL A 405 -4.23 11.08 -0.89
C VAL A 405 -4.63 11.55 -2.27
N PHE A 406 -4.17 10.85 -3.30
CA PHE A 406 -4.53 11.17 -4.68
C PHE A 406 -5.98 10.71 -4.95
N PRO A 407 -6.87 11.63 -5.40
CA PRO A 407 -8.31 11.37 -5.45
C PRO A 407 -8.75 10.47 -6.61
N HIS A 408 -8.02 10.47 -7.73
CA HIS A 408 -8.31 9.65 -8.91
C HIS A 408 -7.03 9.28 -9.65
N THR A 409 -7.11 8.27 -10.52
CA THR A 409 -6.02 7.93 -11.46
C THR A 409 -5.68 9.09 -12.38
N GLY A 410 -4.40 9.22 -12.73
CA GLY A 410 -3.94 10.22 -13.69
C GLY A 410 -2.53 10.71 -13.39
N LYS A 411 -2.10 11.68 -14.21
CA LYS A 411 -0.79 12.32 -14.05
C LYS A 411 -0.91 13.58 -13.20
N TYR A 412 -0.13 13.62 -12.13
CA TYR A 412 -0.05 14.75 -11.23
C TYR A 412 1.35 15.32 -11.26
N GLU A 413 1.46 16.62 -11.53
CA GLU A 413 2.68 17.37 -11.28
C GLU A 413 2.67 17.86 -9.83
N TRP A 414 3.79 17.75 -9.13
CA TRP A 414 3.91 18.23 -7.76
C TRP A 414 5.27 18.86 -7.48
N LYS A 415 5.29 19.77 -6.51
CA LYS A 415 6.50 20.37 -5.94
C LYS A 415 6.26 20.84 -4.50
N ILE A 416 7.32 21.06 -3.75
CA ILE A 416 7.24 21.63 -2.40
C ILE A 416 7.82 23.04 -2.42
N PHE A 417 7.12 23.97 -1.79
CA PHE A 417 7.54 25.36 -1.60
C PHE A 417 7.77 25.64 -0.11
N MET A 418 8.99 25.95 0.27
CA MET A 418 9.40 26.32 1.62
C MET A 418 9.62 27.83 1.69
N ASN A 419 8.84 28.53 2.51
CA ASN A 419 8.83 29.99 2.61
C ASN A 419 9.28 30.44 4.01
N GLY A 420 10.31 31.28 4.09
CA GLY A 420 10.74 31.96 5.30
C GLY A 420 10.61 33.48 5.19
N PRO A 421 10.94 34.24 6.24
CA PRO A 421 10.89 35.71 6.23
C PRO A 421 12.01 36.36 5.41
N ASP A 422 13.13 35.67 5.20
CA ASP A 422 14.34 36.19 4.58
C ASP A 422 14.82 35.38 3.37
N PHE A 423 14.30 34.17 3.16
CA PHE A 423 14.52 33.39 1.93
C PHE A 423 13.41 32.36 1.69
N TYR A 424 13.39 31.78 0.50
CA TYR A 424 12.50 30.66 0.17
C TYR A 424 13.24 29.59 -0.64
N ARG A 425 12.79 28.34 -0.62
CA ARG A 425 13.34 27.25 -1.44
C ARG A 425 12.20 26.43 -2.03
N GLU A 426 12.39 25.91 -3.23
CA GLU A 426 11.44 24.97 -3.83
C GLU A 426 12.15 23.74 -4.37
N THR A 427 11.47 22.60 -4.37
CA THR A 427 11.95 21.38 -5.02
C THR A 427 11.76 21.48 -6.54
N ALA A 428 12.44 20.61 -7.29
CA ALA A 428 12.13 20.45 -8.70
C ALA A 428 10.71 19.88 -8.86
N SER A 429 9.97 20.33 -9.88
CA SER A 429 8.70 19.71 -10.25
C SER A 429 8.93 18.25 -10.64
N SER A 430 8.10 17.36 -10.09
CA SER A 430 8.10 15.94 -10.41
C SER A 430 6.69 15.51 -10.82
N VAL A 431 6.62 14.45 -11.62
CA VAL A 431 5.34 13.92 -12.11
C VAL A 431 5.14 12.51 -11.58
N PHE A 432 4.01 12.28 -10.90
CA PHE A 432 3.53 10.94 -10.59
C PHE A 432 2.48 10.51 -11.60
N ASP A 433 2.57 9.26 -12.02
CA ASP A 433 1.53 8.56 -12.78
C ASP A 433 0.79 7.66 -11.80
N ILE A 434 -0.29 8.18 -11.23
CA ILE A 434 -1.06 7.51 -10.19
C ILE A 434 -1.96 6.50 -10.87
N THR A 435 -1.77 5.23 -10.53
CA THR A 435 -2.53 4.12 -11.10
C THR A 435 -3.53 3.54 -10.10
N ASN A 436 -4.62 3.02 -10.66
CA ASN A 436 -5.59 2.19 -9.96
C ASN A 436 -5.16 0.71 -10.03
N ILE A 437 -5.22 0.00 -8.90
CA ILE A 437 -4.94 -1.44 -8.81
C ILE A 437 -6.29 -2.14 -8.67
N ALA A 438 -6.55 -3.10 -9.56
CA ALA A 438 -7.81 -3.85 -9.50
C ALA A 438 -7.95 -4.60 -8.15
N PRO A 439 -9.19 -4.78 -7.67
CA PRO A 439 -9.46 -5.55 -6.46
C PRO A 439 -8.98 -6.99 -6.59
N VAL A 440 -8.71 -7.63 -5.45
CA VAL A 440 -8.24 -9.02 -5.38
C VAL A 440 -9.24 -9.85 -4.58
N ALA A 441 -9.55 -11.04 -5.09
CA ALA A 441 -10.38 -12.02 -4.38
C ALA A 441 -9.54 -12.78 -3.35
N ALA A 442 -10.15 -13.07 -2.19
CA ALA A 442 -9.54 -13.88 -1.15
C ALA A 442 -9.21 -15.30 -1.67
N SER A 443 -8.21 -15.95 -1.07
CA SER A 443 -7.82 -17.31 -1.47
C SER A 443 -8.81 -18.39 -1.03
N VAL A 444 -9.73 -18.08 -0.10
CA VAL A 444 -10.75 -19.00 0.41
C VAL A 444 -12.13 -18.47 0.05
N ASN A 445 -12.75 -19.09 -0.95
CA ASN A 445 -14.08 -18.73 -1.44
C ASN A 445 -15.07 -19.87 -1.20
N THR A 446 -15.09 -20.42 0.01
CA THR A 446 -16.03 -21.48 0.41
C THR A 446 -16.88 -20.99 1.56
N LEU A 447 -18.20 -21.07 1.42
CA LEU A 447 -19.17 -20.72 2.45
C LEU A 447 -20.04 -21.93 2.77
N THR A 448 -20.26 -22.18 4.06
CA THR A 448 -21.14 -23.24 4.53
C THR A 448 -22.30 -22.62 5.28
N ILE A 449 -23.52 -22.92 4.84
CA ILE A 449 -24.76 -22.38 5.43
C ILE A 449 -25.74 -23.49 5.77
N GLU A 450 -26.57 -23.26 6.78
CA GLU A 450 -27.60 -24.20 7.21
C GLU A 450 -28.96 -23.76 6.68
N LYS A 451 -29.69 -24.68 6.06
CA LYS A 451 -31.00 -24.41 5.45
C LYS A 451 -32.02 -23.84 6.44
N GLU A 452 -32.02 -24.32 7.68
CA GLU A 452 -33.03 -23.94 8.68
C GLU A 452 -32.82 -22.54 9.28
N ASN A 453 -31.66 -21.91 9.05
CA ASN A 453 -31.37 -20.58 9.57
C ASN A 453 -32.02 -19.44 8.74
N GLY A 454 -32.70 -19.78 7.64
CA GLY A 454 -33.39 -18.81 6.78
C GLY A 454 -32.41 -17.91 6.01
N GLU A 455 -32.88 -16.71 5.64
CA GLU A 455 -32.05 -15.74 4.93
C GLU A 455 -30.84 -15.31 5.77
N GLN A 456 -29.65 -15.41 5.19
CA GLN A 456 -28.40 -14.99 5.80
C GLN A 456 -27.74 -13.88 4.98
N ALA A 457 -27.19 -12.87 5.66
CA ALA A 457 -26.41 -11.81 5.04
C ALA A 457 -24.92 -12.04 5.27
N ILE A 458 -24.15 -12.16 4.19
CA ILE A 458 -22.72 -12.43 4.21
C ILE A 458 -21.98 -11.19 3.71
N ASP A 459 -21.02 -10.69 4.49
CA ASP A 459 -20.22 -9.53 4.11
C ASP A 459 -19.19 -9.88 3.04
N LEU A 460 -19.36 -9.33 1.84
CA LEU A 460 -18.46 -9.52 0.71
C LEU A 460 -17.12 -8.77 0.88
N GLY A 461 -17.04 -7.80 1.80
CA GLY A 461 -15.79 -7.10 2.13
C GLY A 461 -14.72 -8.01 2.74
N SER A 462 -15.12 -9.18 3.27
CA SER A 462 -14.20 -10.21 3.74
C SER A 462 -13.63 -11.09 2.61
N LEU A 463 -14.29 -11.12 1.45
CA LEU A 463 -13.97 -11.97 0.30
C LEU A 463 -13.24 -11.22 -0.82
N TYR A 464 -13.38 -9.90 -0.89
CA TYR A 464 -12.73 -9.07 -1.89
C TYR A 464 -12.10 -7.87 -1.21
N THR A 465 -10.79 -7.69 -1.44
CA THR A 465 -10.02 -6.58 -0.88
C THR A 465 -9.46 -5.73 -1.99
N ASP A 466 -9.54 -4.42 -1.83
CA ASP A 466 -8.98 -3.46 -2.77
C ASP A 466 -7.71 -2.81 -2.19
N ALA A 467 -6.64 -2.75 -2.98
CA ALA A 467 -5.38 -2.19 -2.52
C ALA A 467 -5.41 -0.65 -2.44
N ASN A 468 -6.31 0.00 -3.19
CA ASN A 468 -6.51 1.45 -3.20
C ASN A 468 -7.57 1.90 -2.18
N ASN A 469 -8.14 0.97 -1.41
CA ASN A 469 -9.27 1.22 -0.51
C ASN A 469 -10.49 1.85 -1.21
N ASP A 470 -10.69 1.54 -2.50
CA ASP A 470 -11.87 1.97 -3.22
C ASP A 470 -13.13 1.28 -2.71
N LYS A 471 -14.27 1.97 -2.84
CA LYS A 471 -15.58 1.35 -2.57
C LYS A 471 -15.91 0.37 -3.69
N LEU A 472 -16.05 -0.91 -3.35
CA LEU A 472 -16.39 -1.97 -4.29
C LEU A 472 -17.90 -2.09 -4.53
N THR A 473 -18.25 -2.39 -5.77
CA THR A 473 -19.60 -2.78 -6.20
C THR A 473 -19.60 -4.22 -6.66
N TYR A 474 -20.61 -4.99 -6.29
CA TYR A 474 -20.64 -6.43 -6.52
C TYR A 474 -21.81 -6.82 -7.43
N THR A 475 -21.55 -7.74 -8.37
CA THR A 475 -22.58 -8.30 -9.26
C THR A 475 -22.46 -9.82 -9.33
N ILE A 476 -23.60 -10.50 -9.35
CA ILE A 476 -23.67 -11.96 -9.54
C ILE A 476 -23.74 -12.23 -11.05
N VAL A 477 -22.76 -12.96 -11.58
CA VAL A 477 -22.69 -13.31 -13.02
C VAL A 477 -23.45 -14.59 -13.31
N THR A 478 -23.33 -15.59 -12.42
CA THR A 478 -24.00 -16.88 -12.57
C THR A 478 -24.83 -17.19 -11.33
N ALA A 479 -26.13 -17.44 -11.53
CA ALA A 479 -27.00 -17.97 -10.50
C ALA A 479 -26.80 -19.49 -10.35
N ASP A 480 -27.26 -20.04 -9.24
CA ASP A 480 -27.24 -21.49 -9.01
C ASP A 480 -28.17 -22.21 -10.00
N PRO A 481 -27.67 -23.11 -10.86
CA PRO A 481 -28.48 -23.79 -11.87
C PRO A 481 -29.58 -24.69 -11.29
N ASP A 482 -29.44 -25.15 -10.04
CA ASP A 482 -30.38 -26.09 -9.42
C ASP A 482 -31.37 -25.43 -8.46
N GLU A 483 -31.38 -24.09 -8.38
CA GLU A 483 -32.22 -23.30 -7.47
C GLU A 483 -32.17 -23.85 -6.03
N ARG A 484 -30.96 -24.11 -5.52
CA ARG A 484 -30.72 -24.59 -4.15
C ARG A 484 -30.69 -23.43 -3.18
N PHE A 485 -30.43 -22.22 -3.65
CA PHE A 485 -30.58 -20.99 -2.89
C PHE A 485 -30.86 -19.80 -3.83
N VAL A 486 -31.50 -18.77 -3.29
CA VAL A 486 -31.64 -17.47 -3.95
C VAL A 486 -30.56 -16.54 -3.43
N ALA A 487 -29.72 -16.02 -4.33
CA ALA A 487 -28.64 -15.09 -4.01
C ALA A 487 -28.98 -13.70 -4.56
N THR A 488 -28.98 -12.69 -3.69
CA THR A 488 -29.13 -11.29 -4.08
C THR A 488 -28.07 -10.43 -3.39
N ILE A 489 -27.64 -9.36 -4.04
CA ILE A 489 -26.66 -8.43 -3.47
C ILE A 489 -27.37 -7.15 -3.08
N GLN A 490 -27.19 -6.72 -1.84
CA GLN A 490 -27.63 -5.43 -1.35
C GLN A 490 -26.44 -4.72 -0.71
N ASP A 491 -26.03 -3.59 -1.29
CA ASP A 491 -24.82 -2.85 -0.92
C ASP A 491 -23.55 -3.73 -0.97
N ALA A 492 -22.98 -4.07 0.19
CA ALA A 492 -21.81 -4.95 0.33
C ALA A 492 -22.16 -6.34 0.88
N ALA A 493 -23.44 -6.64 1.09
CA ALA A 493 -23.90 -7.91 1.66
C ALA A 493 -24.51 -8.82 0.59
N LEU A 494 -24.05 -10.07 0.55
CA LEU A 494 -24.68 -11.16 -0.18
C LEU A 494 -25.78 -11.76 0.70
N LYS A 495 -27.03 -11.54 0.31
CA LYS A 495 -28.20 -12.18 0.91
C LYS A 495 -28.43 -13.54 0.26
N LEU A 496 -28.33 -14.59 1.05
CA LEU A 496 -28.55 -15.98 0.65
C LEU A 496 -29.77 -16.53 1.36
N SER A 497 -30.76 -16.97 0.58
CA SER A 497 -31.93 -17.69 1.06
C SER A 497 -31.84 -19.15 0.62
N PRO A 498 -31.47 -20.09 1.50
CA PRO A 498 -31.33 -21.51 1.16
C PRO A 498 -32.68 -22.22 0.98
N GLU A 499 -32.81 -23.00 -0.10
CA GLU A 499 -34.02 -23.76 -0.46
C GLU A 499 -33.79 -25.28 -0.46
N LYS A 500 -32.65 -25.75 -0.99
CA LYS A 500 -32.30 -27.18 -1.12
C LYS A 500 -30.89 -27.44 -0.58
N SER A 501 -30.66 -28.61 0.00
CA SER A 501 -29.32 -29.04 0.43
C SER A 501 -28.43 -29.37 -0.78
N GLY A 502 -27.13 -29.11 -0.66
CA GLY A 502 -26.12 -29.46 -1.66
C GLY A 502 -25.08 -28.35 -1.85
N THR A 503 -24.08 -28.63 -2.69
CA THR A 503 -23.01 -27.67 -3.04
C THR A 503 -23.25 -27.09 -4.43
N SER A 504 -23.21 -25.76 -4.55
CA SER A 504 -23.22 -25.06 -5.84
C SER A 504 -22.12 -24.00 -5.89
N GLU A 505 -21.74 -23.60 -7.09
CA GLU A 505 -20.75 -22.56 -7.35
C GLU A 505 -21.44 -21.39 -8.06
N ILE A 506 -21.32 -20.19 -7.49
CA ILE A 506 -21.72 -18.94 -8.13
C ILE A 506 -20.49 -18.10 -8.44
N THR A 507 -20.59 -17.25 -9.45
CA THR A 507 -19.51 -16.34 -9.82
C THR A 507 -19.89 -14.92 -9.44
N ILE A 508 -19.04 -14.25 -8.66
CA ILE A 508 -19.22 -12.85 -8.26
C ILE A 508 -18.10 -12.01 -8.86
N THR A 509 -18.49 -10.88 -9.45
CA THR A 509 -17.58 -9.84 -9.93
C THR A 509 -17.61 -8.66 -8.97
N ALA A 510 -16.44 -8.29 -8.44
CA ALA A 510 -16.23 -7.07 -7.67
C ALA A 510 -15.58 -6.03 -8.59
N THR A 511 -16.19 -4.85 -8.68
CA THR A 511 -15.74 -3.73 -9.53
C THR A 511 -15.51 -2.49 -8.67
N ASP A 512 -14.35 -1.87 -8.82
CA ASP A 512 -14.02 -0.62 -8.16
C ASP A 512 -14.71 0.60 -8.80
N THR A 513 -14.48 1.78 -8.23
CA THR A 513 -15.11 3.03 -8.70
C THR A 513 -14.63 3.51 -10.08
N GLU A 514 -13.49 3.03 -10.55
CA GLU A 514 -12.92 3.39 -11.86
C GLU A 514 -13.12 2.29 -12.93
N GLY A 515 -13.82 1.22 -12.57
CA GLY A 515 -14.25 0.17 -13.48
C GLY A 515 -13.28 -1.02 -13.59
N ALA A 516 -12.18 -1.06 -12.82
CA ALA A 516 -11.38 -2.28 -12.77
C ALA A 516 -12.09 -3.33 -11.90
N SER A 517 -11.99 -4.59 -12.31
CA SER A 517 -12.82 -5.64 -11.71
C SER A 517 -12.09 -6.97 -11.59
N VAL A 518 -12.45 -7.74 -10.57
CA VAL A 518 -12.04 -9.14 -10.40
C VAL A 518 -13.27 -10.03 -10.35
N THR A 519 -13.17 -11.17 -11.02
CA THR A 519 -14.23 -12.18 -11.06
C THR A 519 -13.70 -13.45 -10.41
N GLY A 520 -14.43 -13.97 -9.43
CA GLY A 520 -14.02 -15.16 -8.68
C GLY A 520 -15.19 -16.11 -8.41
N PRO A 521 -14.93 -17.43 -8.39
CA PRO A 521 -15.93 -18.41 -7.98
C PRO A 521 -16.13 -18.37 -6.46
N LEU A 522 -17.37 -18.56 -6.02
CA LEU A 522 -17.79 -18.69 -4.63
C LEU A 522 -18.58 -20.00 -4.48
N VAL A 523 -17.98 -20.96 -3.80
CA VAL A 523 -18.57 -22.27 -3.55
C VAL A 523 -19.42 -22.21 -2.28
N ILE A 524 -20.71 -22.45 -2.42
CA ILE A 524 -21.68 -22.43 -1.33
C ILE A 524 -22.17 -23.85 -1.08
N THR A 525 -22.02 -24.33 0.16
CA THR A 525 -22.53 -25.62 0.61
C THR A 525 -23.68 -25.41 1.58
N VAL A 526 -24.87 -25.87 1.18
CA VAL A 526 -26.09 -25.84 2.01
C VAL A 526 -26.29 -27.20 2.66
N HIS A 527 -26.32 -27.24 3.99
CA HIS A 527 -26.65 -28.46 4.75
C HIS A 527 -28.02 -28.33 5.43
N SER A 528 -28.71 -29.45 5.60
CA SER A 528 -29.90 -29.52 6.45
C SER A 528 -29.57 -30.19 7.78
N VAL A 529 -30.09 -29.65 8.88
CA VAL A 529 -29.98 -30.29 10.21
C VAL A 529 -30.64 -31.67 10.23
N TRP A 530 -31.59 -31.92 9.33
CA TRP A 530 -32.27 -33.21 9.19
C TRP A 530 -31.32 -34.33 8.76
N ASP A 531 -30.28 -34.03 7.97
CA ASP A 531 -29.27 -35.03 7.59
C ASP A 531 -28.57 -35.62 8.83
N ARG A 532 -28.31 -34.77 9.82
CA ARG A 532 -27.73 -35.17 11.11
C ARG A 532 -28.70 -36.03 11.91
N TYR A 533 -29.97 -35.62 12.01
CA TYR A 533 -30.98 -36.36 12.78
C TYR A 533 -31.34 -37.71 12.15
N ILE A 534 -31.42 -37.78 10.82
CA ILE A 534 -31.66 -39.04 10.08
C ILE A 534 -30.50 -40.00 10.33
N THR A 535 -29.25 -39.53 10.25
CA THR A 535 -28.07 -40.35 10.53
C THR A 535 -28.09 -40.93 11.95
N ILE A 536 -28.41 -40.09 12.94
CA ILE A 536 -28.56 -40.55 14.34
C ILE A 536 -29.68 -41.59 14.44
N GLY A 537 -30.83 -41.36 13.79
CA GLY A 537 -31.96 -42.31 13.78
C GLY A 537 -31.61 -43.68 13.20
N VAL A 538 -30.87 -43.72 12.09
CA VAL A 538 -30.41 -44.97 11.45
C VAL A 538 -29.47 -45.75 12.38
N ILE A 539 -28.56 -45.06 13.07
CA ILE A 539 -27.63 -45.69 14.02
C ILE A 539 -28.42 -46.33 15.18
N VAL A 540 -29.40 -45.62 15.75
CA VAL A 540 -30.24 -46.15 16.84
C VAL A 540 -31.03 -47.39 16.38
N LEU A 541 -31.60 -47.36 15.17
CA LEU A 541 -32.31 -48.51 14.59
C LEU A 541 -31.40 -49.73 14.40
N LEU A 542 -30.17 -49.54 13.92
CA LEU A 542 -29.19 -50.62 13.76
C LEU A 542 -28.83 -51.26 15.11
N VAL A 543 -28.61 -50.45 16.16
CA VAL A 543 -28.32 -50.95 17.50
C VAL A 543 -29.49 -51.75 18.07
N ALA A 544 -30.73 -51.29 17.87
CA ALA A 544 -31.93 -52.02 18.29
C ALA A 544 -32.07 -53.37 17.57
N ALA A 545 -31.83 -53.42 16.26
CA ALA A 545 -31.89 -54.64 15.47
C ALA A 545 -30.85 -55.69 15.91
N ILE A 546 -29.61 -55.25 16.16
CA ILE A 546 -28.54 -56.12 16.66
C ILE A 546 -28.90 -56.69 18.04
N SER A 547 -29.40 -55.84 18.94
CA SER A 547 -29.82 -56.24 20.29
C SER A 547 -30.94 -57.29 20.27
N TYR A 548 -31.92 -57.12 19.37
CA TYR A 548 -33.01 -58.08 19.18
C TYR A 548 -32.53 -59.44 18.63
N GLY A 549 -31.54 -59.44 17.72
CA GLY A 549 -30.92 -60.66 17.21
C GLY A 549 -30.23 -61.49 18.31
N VAL A 550 -29.48 -60.84 19.19
CA VAL A 550 -28.79 -61.50 20.32
C VAL A 550 -29.78 -62.15 21.30
N TYR A 551 -30.93 -61.51 21.55
CA TYR A 551 -31.97 -62.07 22.41
C TYR A 551 -32.57 -63.38 21.88
N LEU A 552 -32.73 -63.53 20.56
CA LEU A 552 -33.30 -64.75 19.97
C LEU A 552 -32.37 -65.95 20.07
N LEU A 553 -31.05 -65.75 19.95
CA LEU A 553 -30.05 -66.83 19.99
C LEU A 553 -29.78 -67.39 21.40
N THR A 554 -30.10 -66.65 22.46
CA THR A 554 -29.69 -66.97 23.85
C THR A 554 -30.80 -67.58 24.72
N ARG A 555 -31.94 -68.00 24.13
CA ARG A 555 -33.08 -68.56 24.90
C ARG A 555 -32.77 -69.94 25.51
N PRO A 556 -33.06 -70.19 26.81
CA PRO A 556 -32.80 -71.47 27.48
C PRO A 556 -33.73 -72.61 27.00
N LYS A 557 -33.18 -73.83 26.86
CA LYS A 557 -33.90 -75.06 26.46
C LYS A 557 -34.25 -75.91 27.70
N PRO A 558 -35.35 -76.70 27.70
CA PRO A 558 -35.74 -77.55 28.83
C PRO A 558 -34.80 -78.75 28.99
N ASP A 559 -34.59 -79.18 30.24
CA ASP A 559 -33.76 -80.33 30.62
C ASP A 559 -34.61 -81.58 30.95
N PHE A 560 -34.01 -82.77 30.88
CA PHE A 560 -34.66 -84.02 31.26
C PHE A 560 -34.89 -84.09 32.78
N VAL A 561 -36.08 -84.54 33.19
CA VAL A 561 -36.46 -84.71 34.59
C VAL A 561 -37.12 -86.07 34.83
N GLY A 562 -36.99 -86.62 36.04
CA GLY A 562 -37.59 -87.90 36.41
C GLY A 562 -36.75 -89.12 36.07
N ARG A 563 -37.38 -90.29 36.07
CA ARG A 563 -36.79 -91.58 35.73
C ARG A 563 -37.72 -92.44 34.88
N LEU A 564 -37.17 -93.36 34.11
CA LEU A 564 -37.92 -94.42 33.44
C LEU A 564 -37.71 -95.75 34.15
N GLU A 565 -38.77 -96.53 34.31
CA GLU A 565 -38.72 -97.90 34.83
C GLU A 565 -39.16 -98.85 33.70
N GLY A 566 -38.35 -99.84 33.36
CA GLY A 566 -38.63 -100.81 32.30
C GLY A 566 -38.86 -102.21 32.85
N TYR A 567 -40.03 -102.78 32.53
CA TYR A 567 -40.44 -104.14 32.91
C TYR A 567 -40.56 -104.98 31.63
N PHE A 568 -39.69 -105.97 31.47
CA PHE A 568 -39.80 -106.92 30.36
C PHE A 568 -40.87 -107.95 30.70
N MET A 569 -41.97 -107.93 29.96
CA MET A 569 -43.11 -108.84 30.17
C MET A 569 -42.86 -110.18 29.50
N HIS A 570 -42.27 -110.14 28.30
CA HIS A 570 -41.88 -111.30 27.51
C HIS A 570 -40.59 -110.96 26.76
N THR A 571 -39.72 -111.95 26.56
CA THR A 571 -38.47 -111.83 25.79
C THR A 571 -38.41 -112.98 24.77
N ALA A 572 -37.97 -112.69 23.54
CA ALA A 572 -37.82 -113.72 22.50
C ALA A 572 -36.77 -114.79 22.86
N SER A 573 -35.80 -114.45 23.73
CA SER A 573 -34.76 -115.35 24.24
C SER A 573 -35.23 -116.27 25.38
N GLY A 574 -36.37 -115.95 26.02
CA GLY A 574 -36.84 -116.62 27.24
C GLY A 574 -36.09 -116.24 28.52
N ASN A 575 -35.16 -115.29 28.47
CA ASN A 575 -34.44 -114.79 29.64
C ASN A 575 -35.33 -113.87 30.49
N ASP A 576 -35.29 -114.07 31.81
CA ASP A 576 -35.94 -113.17 32.78
C ASP A 576 -35.03 -111.96 33.07
N ILE A 577 -35.45 -110.77 32.65
CA ILE A 577 -34.68 -109.53 32.80
C ILE A 577 -35.26 -108.75 33.99
N PRO A 578 -34.47 -108.52 35.06
CA PRO A 578 -34.95 -107.76 36.21
C PRO A 578 -35.26 -106.32 35.82
N VAL A 579 -36.20 -105.70 36.54
CA VAL A 579 -36.65 -104.32 36.31
C VAL A 579 -35.46 -103.37 36.22
N LYS A 580 -35.42 -102.57 35.16
CA LYS A 580 -34.36 -101.61 34.90
C LYS A 580 -34.81 -100.19 35.19
N PHE A 581 -33.93 -99.39 35.77
CA PHE A 581 -34.21 -98.03 36.21
C PHE A 581 -33.25 -97.03 35.56
N TRP A 582 -33.78 -96.05 34.84
CA TRP A 582 -33.00 -95.01 34.16
C TRP A 582 -33.29 -93.62 34.74
N PRO A 583 -32.41 -93.05 35.58
CA PRO A 583 -32.50 -91.66 36.00
C PRO A 583 -32.28 -90.76 34.79
N LEU A 584 -33.27 -90.00 34.34
CA LEU A 584 -33.13 -89.23 33.09
C LEU A 584 -32.14 -88.06 33.21
N ALA A 585 -31.87 -87.61 34.44
CA ALA A 585 -30.86 -86.59 34.72
C ALA A 585 -29.41 -87.07 34.44
N SER A 586 -29.14 -88.39 34.47
CA SER A 586 -27.79 -88.93 34.23
C SER A 586 -27.35 -88.80 32.77
N PHE A 587 -28.30 -88.59 31.85
CA PHE A 587 -28.03 -88.38 30.42
C PHE A 587 -27.61 -86.94 30.08
N GLY A 588 -27.38 -86.10 31.09
CA GLY A 588 -26.82 -84.76 30.96
C GLY A 588 -27.71 -83.79 30.18
N LYS A 589 -27.09 -82.83 29.47
CA LYS A 589 -27.80 -81.81 28.66
C LYS A 589 -28.27 -82.31 27.30
N LYS A 590 -28.38 -83.64 27.10
CA LYS A 590 -28.95 -84.19 25.87
C LYS A 590 -30.38 -83.69 25.70
N GLN A 591 -30.79 -83.48 24.45
CA GLN A 591 -32.17 -83.07 24.10
C GLN A 591 -32.96 -84.24 23.48
N ARG A 592 -32.35 -85.42 23.44
CA ARG A 592 -32.86 -86.66 22.88
C ARG A 592 -32.14 -87.85 23.50
N ILE A 593 -32.87 -88.85 23.96
CA ILE A 593 -32.36 -90.14 24.44
C ILE A 593 -33.14 -91.24 23.71
N THR A 594 -32.46 -92.13 23.01
CA THR A 594 -33.11 -93.25 22.30
C THR A 594 -33.35 -94.43 23.24
N LEU A 595 -34.34 -95.28 22.93
CA LEU A 595 -34.64 -96.48 23.72
C LEU A 595 -33.48 -97.48 23.67
N GLN A 596 -32.76 -97.55 22.54
CA GLN A 596 -31.51 -98.31 22.43
C GLN A 596 -30.45 -97.80 23.41
N GLU A 597 -30.24 -96.48 23.51
CA GLU A 597 -29.28 -95.91 24.47
C GLU A 597 -29.65 -96.25 25.93
N LEU A 598 -30.95 -96.30 26.26
CA LEU A 598 -31.40 -96.76 27.57
C LEU A 598 -30.98 -98.22 27.80
N PHE A 599 -31.25 -99.12 26.87
CA PHE A 599 -30.89 -100.54 27.01
C PHE A 599 -29.38 -100.77 27.08
N THR A 600 -28.59 -100.07 26.28
CA THR A 600 -27.12 -100.14 26.33
C THR A 600 -26.57 -99.60 27.65
N SER A 601 -27.23 -98.63 28.30
CA SER A 601 -26.74 -98.08 29.57
C SER A 601 -26.80 -99.03 30.77
N LEU A 602 -27.56 -100.14 30.70
CA LEU A 602 -27.73 -101.11 31.79
C LEU A 602 -27.46 -102.56 31.36
N ASP A 603 -26.62 -102.75 30.35
CA ASP A 603 -26.19 -104.04 29.78
C ASP A 603 -27.34 -105.01 29.47
N VAL A 604 -28.42 -104.51 28.87
CA VAL A 604 -29.50 -105.36 28.36
C VAL A 604 -29.07 -105.94 27.00
N ASN A 605 -28.54 -107.16 27.02
CA ASN A 605 -28.02 -107.87 25.84
C ASN A 605 -29.12 -108.64 25.06
N GLU A 606 -30.24 -107.97 24.78
CA GLU A 606 -31.31 -108.50 23.92
C GLU A 606 -31.22 -107.88 22.52
N HIS A 607 -31.47 -108.68 21.48
CA HIS A 607 -31.54 -108.16 20.12
C HIS A 607 -32.90 -107.50 19.87
N LEU A 608 -32.98 -106.19 20.11
CA LEU A 608 -34.19 -105.38 19.98
C LEU A 608 -34.12 -104.50 18.73
N PRO A 609 -34.48 -105.02 17.53
CA PRO A 609 -34.42 -104.25 16.30
C PRO A 609 -35.29 -103.01 16.40
N GLU A 610 -34.78 -101.92 15.84
CA GLU A 610 -35.42 -100.61 15.75
C GLU A 610 -35.60 -99.80 17.05
N ALA A 611 -35.11 -100.26 18.20
CA ALA A 611 -35.18 -99.50 19.45
C ALA A 611 -34.52 -98.10 19.34
N GLN A 612 -33.51 -97.91 18.50
CA GLN A 612 -32.88 -96.60 18.24
C GLN A 612 -33.82 -95.57 17.58
N LYS A 613 -34.92 -96.02 16.98
CA LYS A 613 -35.94 -95.18 16.32
C LYS A 613 -37.04 -94.74 17.28
N ILE A 614 -37.07 -95.27 18.51
CA ILE A 614 -37.91 -94.77 19.60
C ILE A 614 -37.05 -93.88 20.49
N TYR A 615 -37.49 -92.66 20.78
CA TYR A 615 -36.71 -91.75 21.61
C TYR A 615 -37.56 -90.82 22.46
N PHE A 616 -36.95 -90.36 23.54
CA PHE A 616 -37.50 -89.43 24.51
C PHE A 616 -36.87 -88.05 24.36
N GLN A 617 -37.62 -86.97 24.59
CA GLN A 617 -37.16 -85.58 24.63
C GLN A 617 -37.70 -84.87 25.87
N PRO A 618 -36.99 -83.87 26.42
CA PRO A 618 -37.51 -83.09 27.53
C PRO A 618 -38.67 -82.20 27.06
N GLY A 619 -39.81 -82.31 27.73
CA GLY A 619 -40.96 -81.44 27.51
C GLY A 619 -40.98 -80.26 28.49
N LYS A 620 -41.83 -79.27 28.22
CA LYS A 620 -42.12 -78.21 29.21
C LYS A 620 -42.91 -78.80 30.38
N ASN A 621 -42.87 -78.16 31.55
CA ASN A 621 -43.67 -78.54 32.73
C ASN A 621 -43.45 -79.98 33.22
N GLN A 622 -42.18 -80.42 33.30
CA GLN A 622 -41.80 -81.73 33.84
C GLN A 622 -42.42 -82.94 33.09
N THR A 623 -42.65 -82.77 31.79
CA THR A 623 -43.15 -83.85 30.92
C THR A 623 -42.02 -84.49 30.12
N LEU A 624 -42.24 -85.73 29.68
CA LEU A 624 -41.34 -86.44 28.79
C LEU A 624 -42.04 -86.70 27.47
N LEU A 625 -41.42 -86.34 26.35
CA LEU A 625 -41.98 -86.56 25.02
C LEU A 625 -41.43 -87.85 24.44
N LEU A 626 -42.26 -88.88 24.28
CA LEU A 626 -41.92 -90.11 23.56
C LEU A 626 -42.28 -89.96 22.08
N VAL A 627 -41.34 -90.31 21.21
CA VAL A 627 -41.52 -90.31 19.76
C VAL A 627 -41.15 -91.67 19.20
N ASN A 628 -42.09 -92.29 18.50
CA ASN A 628 -41.89 -93.57 17.83
C ASN A 628 -41.74 -93.37 16.31
N HIS A 629 -40.55 -93.63 15.78
CA HIS A 629 -40.28 -93.72 14.33
C HIS A 629 -40.02 -95.17 13.86
N SER A 630 -40.20 -96.17 14.72
CA SER A 630 -40.02 -97.59 14.39
C SER A 630 -41.31 -98.25 13.90
N HIS A 631 -41.18 -99.51 13.53
CA HIS A 631 -42.26 -100.44 13.26
C HIS A 631 -42.81 -101.12 14.52
N CYS A 632 -42.22 -100.85 15.69
CA CYS A 632 -42.72 -101.34 16.98
C CYS A 632 -44.09 -100.72 17.30
N THR A 633 -44.94 -101.51 17.92
CA THR A 633 -46.23 -101.05 18.43
C THR A 633 -46.01 -100.41 19.79
N VAL A 634 -46.41 -99.15 19.93
CA VAL A 634 -46.30 -98.40 21.19
C VAL A 634 -47.70 -98.09 21.67
N GLU A 635 -48.08 -98.57 22.84
CA GLU A 635 -49.44 -98.47 23.36
C GLU A 635 -49.49 -97.79 24.72
N ARG A 636 -50.50 -96.95 24.93
CA ARG A 636 -50.81 -96.37 26.25
C ARG A 636 -52.21 -96.84 26.65
N GLY A 637 -52.28 -97.78 27.58
CA GLY A 637 -53.57 -98.38 27.97
C GLY A 637 -54.13 -99.27 26.88
N LYS A 638 -55.18 -98.83 26.18
CA LYS A 638 -55.80 -99.55 25.04
C LYS A 638 -55.60 -98.85 23.69
N GLU A 639 -54.84 -97.75 23.66
CA GLU A 639 -54.64 -96.94 22.46
C GLU A 639 -53.23 -97.17 21.89
N THR A 640 -53.18 -97.59 20.63
CA THR A 640 -51.94 -97.69 19.86
C THR A 640 -51.55 -96.32 19.29
N MET A 641 -50.30 -95.92 19.51
CA MET A 641 -49.77 -94.63 19.09
C MET A 641 -49.38 -94.64 17.60
N PRO A 642 -49.83 -93.65 16.80
CA PRO A 642 -49.38 -93.51 15.42
C PRO A 642 -47.92 -93.05 15.34
N ARG A 643 -47.20 -93.56 14.34
CA ARG A 643 -45.79 -93.21 14.06
C ARG A 643 -45.63 -91.69 13.84
N HIS A 644 -44.46 -91.17 14.19
CA HIS A 644 -44.06 -89.76 14.03
C HIS A 644 -44.86 -88.71 14.85
N LYS A 645 -45.82 -89.13 15.68
CA LYS A 645 -46.43 -88.22 16.66
C LYS A 645 -45.60 -88.15 17.94
N LYS A 646 -45.75 -87.06 18.69
CA LYS A 646 -45.16 -86.89 20.02
C LYS A 646 -46.19 -87.29 21.06
N LEU A 647 -45.89 -88.29 21.87
CA LEU A 647 -46.69 -88.66 23.03
C LEU A 647 -46.12 -87.95 24.25
N VAL A 648 -46.95 -87.14 24.90
CA VAL A 648 -46.58 -86.47 26.15
C VAL A 648 -46.83 -87.43 27.30
N LEU A 649 -45.77 -87.81 28.01
CA LEU A 649 -45.81 -88.62 29.21
C LEU A 649 -45.72 -87.72 30.44
N GLN A 650 -46.67 -87.90 31.34
CA GLN A 650 -46.67 -87.34 32.69
C GLN A 650 -46.18 -88.39 33.68
N TYR A 651 -45.83 -87.96 34.90
CA TYR A 651 -45.44 -88.92 35.92
C TYR A 651 -46.56 -89.93 36.20
N ASN A 652 -46.15 -91.19 36.35
CA ASN A 652 -46.95 -92.41 36.46
C ASN A 652 -47.62 -92.86 35.17
N ASP A 653 -47.40 -92.19 34.03
CA ASP A 653 -47.78 -92.76 32.74
C ASP A 653 -46.94 -93.99 32.44
N LYS A 654 -47.61 -95.01 31.89
CA LYS A 654 -47.01 -96.25 31.42
C LYS A 654 -47.30 -96.46 29.95
N VAL A 655 -46.32 -97.01 29.25
CA VAL A 655 -46.37 -97.27 27.82
C VAL A 655 -45.85 -98.68 27.57
N TYR A 656 -46.56 -99.45 26.77
CA TYR A 656 -46.13 -100.77 26.32
C TYR A 656 -45.45 -100.62 24.97
N VAL A 657 -44.30 -101.25 24.79
CA VAL A 657 -43.60 -101.33 23.51
C VAL A 657 -43.48 -102.80 23.15
N THR A 658 -44.22 -103.21 22.14
CA THR A 658 -44.09 -104.52 21.51
C THR A 658 -43.12 -104.38 20.34
N PHE A 659 -42.02 -105.13 20.37
CA PHE A 659 -40.98 -105.06 19.35
C PHE A 659 -41.40 -105.80 18.06
N GLU A 660 -40.62 -105.64 17.00
CA GLU A 660 -40.94 -106.19 15.67
C GLU A 660 -41.07 -107.72 15.65
N ASP A 661 -40.38 -108.40 16.57
CA ASP A 661 -40.47 -109.84 16.77
C ASP A 661 -41.86 -110.32 17.25
N ARG A 662 -42.74 -109.39 17.66
CA ARG A 662 -44.06 -109.62 18.25
C ARG A 662 -44.06 -110.51 19.50
N MET A 663 -42.89 -110.78 20.05
CA MET A 663 -42.67 -111.67 21.18
C MET A 663 -42.10 -110.90 22.36
N THR A 664 -41.19 -109.97 22.10
CA THR A 664 -40.60 -109.14 23.15
C THR A 664 -41.51 -107.95 23.43
N GLU A 665 -41.88 -107.79 24.69
CA GLU A 665 -42.76 -106.71 25.15
C GLU A 665 -42.19 -106.08 26.41
N ILE A 666 -42.04 -104.75 26.40
CA ILE A 666 -41.58 -103.97 27.55
C ILE A 666 -42.63 -102.96 27.97
N GLU A 667 -42.92 -102.90 29.26
CA GLU A 667 -43.66 -101.80 29.87
C GLU A 667 -42.68 -100.76 30.40
N ILE A 668 -42.80 -99.52 29.92
CA ILE A 668 -41.99 -98.38 30.33
C ILE A 668 -42.87 -97.42 31.14
N ARG A 669 -42.50 -97.16 32.40
CA ARG A 669 -43.18 -96.18 33.27
C ARG A 669 -42.32 -94.95 33.43
N PHE A 670 -42.91 -93.78 33.21
CA PHE A 670 -42.27 -92.51 33.55
C PHE A 670 -42.62 -92.13 34.98
N LYS A 671 -41.63 -91.98 35.86
CA LYS A 671 -41.85 -91.64 37.27
C LYS A 671 -41.03 -90.44 37.72
N LYS A 672 -41.50 -89.81 38.79
CA LYS A 672 -40.71 -88.80 39.50
C LYS A 672 -39.53 -89.49 40.19
N SER A 673 -38.35 -88.87 40.15
CA SER A 673 -37.20 -89.39 40.89
C SER A 673 -37.48 -89.27 42.39
N SER A 674 -37.41 -90.37 43.15
CA SER A 674 -37.46 -90.36 44.62
C SER A 674 -36.07 -90.00 45.17
N SER A 675 -36.03 -89.16 46.20
CA SER A 675 -34.82 -88.55 46.76
C SER A 675 -33.96 -89.47 47.66
N GLU A 676 -33.98 -90.79 47.46
CA GLU A 676 -33.30 -91.74 48.35
C GLU A 676 -32.29 -92.68 47.67
N GLU A 677 -32.08 -92.58 46.36
CA GLU A 677 -31.03 -93.35 45.66
C GLU A 677 -30.26 -92.42 44.69
N ALA A 678 -29.64 -91.41 45.28
CA ALA A 678 -28.58 -90.62 44.65
C ALA A 678 -27.33 -90.78 45.51
N SER A 679 -26.58 -91.86 45.28
CA SER A 679 -25.20 -92.05 45.74
C SER A 679 -24.46 -92.86 44.69
#